data_AF-A0AAV4J8Q1-F1
#
_entry.id   AF-A0AAV4J8Q1-F1
#
_cell.length_a   1.000
_cell.length_b   1.000
_cell.length_c   1.000
_cell.angle_alpha   90.00
_cell.angle_beta   90.00
_cell.angle_gamma   90.00
#
_symmetry.space_group_name_H-M   'P 1'
#
loop_
_entity.id
_entity.type
_entity.pdbx_description
1 polymer ?
#
loop_
_entity_poly.entity_id
_entity_poly.type
_entity_poly.pdbx_seq_one_letter_code
_entity_poly.pdbx_strand_id
1 'polypeptide(L)'
;MSNQKHEQDSVQLCQLNTWLLDLQLSSDGVVLLGAGVNSEVDNTLYYALMFMETKNDAIPTVEEFVLLDHTQKYSEETENQLLSYRLLLPNLKSNTIFIYNSTSILMLEDKSTLDKMDMRTSQDCLLGAGRSDGLALFFSNTHGIFSVSTPRPDVSILDQSNNQTMSISRAELSTMALNMSKAVDITESSDSKVILKNALIASIGGEAEKAQSLVEELCDLSQGPTSSDIQGSKLDSIVAAVSRDLVDDFPNADPRWAESGLQNSSSSTVSVIIVQQLKDKQVAHDLFVTFLKNYGLWNQLGCVSTIHGNMMPTSLLLCEHVEKLEAAKGLRELHTEHTKLLDHCIRSVVKARQQSLPSTLLPQDLFYREVSKVSEILPVLVSREKELLASDQPSHTVVSLILAVNAILEAMLHLALQYRQTNVSKYAEESCLIPGYTHWTATPDIREAITQQINLSLQHGVPEAREIDVQGLIYQNIVGLADILMDGYASQLRSLDSKSEAVPDSSVHRYKLEKEFEKKRHSLIIPLLENKQYDRAASLAEKYEDFEMLMRICDATDNQDRLQRYRMQYANKGFAKFLFEWYMREGKRSHLLAQPVMEGDELSNFLDADNVKYLSWLHEIKQRNYTGAQRALADLATDEKNFLSKKKTLLSLSKLAALASEDIDENLEDNIEVINEELELITHQELLPAHAIESIGMDPDNMRVLTPVELIELYVSEKNTNASELDVKKALDLLKYVDRDGDVDFKALALHIWCRAILLDSWEEDPNDADPLNSNKDKVFFKTVYLVHIDGDLELYLPDLSALIASPELAEISRQPHFQYLMRGGYEQIRAVLAQSD
;
A
#
# COMPACT_ATOMS: atom_id res chain seq x y z
N MET A 1 8.58 -32.13 24.67
CA MET A 1 8.26 -33.52 25.06
C MET A 1 8.79 -34.45 23.98
N SER A 2 10.10 -34.72 23.96
CA SER A 2 10.73 -35.39 22.81
C SER A 2 11.89 -36.33 23.20
N ASN A 3 11.96 -36.78 24.46
CA ASN A 3 13.04 -37.62 24.97
C ASN A 3 12.59 -39.02 25.43
N GLN A 4 11.46 -39.56 24.91
CA GLN A 4 10.92 -40.84 25.37
C GLN A 4 10.70 -41.90 24.27
N LYS A 5 11.23 -41.71 23.05
CA LYS A 5 11.10 -42.70 21.96
C LYS A 5 12.36 -43.50 21.60
N HIS A 6 13.53 -43.16 22.15
CA HIS A 6 14.79 -43.82 21.75
C HIS A 6 15.11 -45.16 22.46
N GLU A 7 14.42 -45.53 23.54
CA GLU A 7 14.79 -46.73 24.30
C GLU A 7 14.06 -48.03 23.87
N GLN A 8 13.01 -47.96 23.04
CA GLN A 8 12.27 -49.15 22.58
C GLN A 8 12.90 -49.87 21.36
N ASP A 9 13.78 -49.21 20.60
CA ASP A 9 14.33 -49.77 19.34
C ASP A 9 15.55 -50.70 19.54
N SER A 10 16.09 -50.78 20.75
CA SER A 10 17.33 -51.54 21.01
C SER A 10 17.18 -53.06 20.94
N VAL A 11 15.95 -53.58 21.01
CA VAL A 11 15.67 -55.04 21.03
C VAL A 11 15.46 -55.63 19.62
N GLN A 12 15.22 -54.80 18.59
CA GLN A 12 14.95 -55.27 17.21
C GLN A 12 16.20 -55.37 16.29
N LEU A 13 17.38 -54.92 16.76
CA LEU A 13 18.60 -54.85 15.92
C LEU A 13 19.19 -56.22 15.54
N CYS A 14 18.91 -57.30 16.28
CA CYS A 14 19.47 -58.63 15.98
C CYS A 14 18.81 -59.33 14.78
N GLN A 15 17.79 -58.73 14.17
CA GLN A 15 16.97 -59.31 13.10
C GLN A 15 17.15 -58.62 11.73
N LEU A 16 18.04 -57.62 11.66
CA LEU A 16 18.32 -56.85 10.45
C LEU A 16 19.56 -57.41 9.74
N ASN A 17 19.40 -57.93 8.53
CA ASN A 17 20.54 -58.29 7.67
C ASN A 17 21.00 -57.04 6.92
N THR A 18 22.28 -56.66 7.08
CA THR A 18 22.88 -55.49 6.42
C THR A 18 24.12 -55.88 5.63
N TRP A 19 24.28 -55.26 4.46
CA TRP A 19 25.41 -55.43 3.55
C TRP A 19 26.01 -54.08 3.18
N LEU A 20 27.33 -54.01 3.07
CA LEU A 20 28.04 -52.87 2.48
C LEU A 20 28.42 -53.24 1.05
N LEU A 21 27.91 -52.49 0.08
CA LEU A 21 28.03 -52.80 -1.35
C LEU A 21 29.26 -52.18 -1.98
N ASP A 22 29.47 -50.88 -1.77
CA ASP A 22 30.57 -50.15 -2.41
C ASP A 22 30.99 -48.90 -1.60
N LEU A 23 32.21 -48.43 -1.84
CA LEU A 23 32.82 -47.29 -1.15
C LEU A 23 33.54 -46.38 -2.15
N GLN A 24 33.28 -45.08 -2.09
CA GLN A 24 33.98 -44.09 -2.91
C GLN A 24 34.40 -42.85 -2.12
N LEU A 25 35.55 -42.29 -2.51
CA LEU A 25 36.12 -41.07 -1.90
C LEU A 25 35.46 -39.81 -2.49
N SER A 26 35.10 -38.88 -1.59
CA SER A 26 34.59 -37.53 -1.90
C SER A 26 35.60 -36.45 -1.45
N SER A 27 35.38 -35.16 -1.74
CA SER A 27 36.26 -34.06 -1.31
C SER A 27 36.38 -33.94 0.21
N ASP A 28 35.30 -34.25 0.92
CA ASP A 28 35.19 -34.02 2.37
C ASP A 28 35.24 -35.31 3.20
N GLY A 29 35.26 -36.49 2.56
CA GLY A 29 35.28 -37.77 3.27
C GLY A 29 35.00 -38.99 2.38
N VAL A 30 34.24 -39.95 2.91
CA VAL A 30 33.92 -41.23 2.27
C VAL A 30 32.41 -41.39 2.13
N VAL A 31 31.96 -41.86 0.96
CA VAL A 31 30.57 -42.26 0.71
C VAL A 31 30.49 -43.78 0.63
N LEU A 32 29.61 -44.36 1.44
CA LEU A 32 29.33 -45.79 1.51
C LEU A 32 27.94 -46.08 0.97
N LEU A 33 27.81 -47.08 0.11
CA LEU A 33 26.53 -47.65 -0.30
C LEU A 33 26.26 -48.92 0.52
N GLY A 34 25.14 -48.93 1.24
CA GLY A 34 24.67 -50.08 2.01
C GLY A 34 23.31 -50.58 1.55
N ALA A 35 23.00 -51.82 1.88
CA ALA A 35 21.68 -52.42 1.72
C ALA A 35 21.25 -53.11 3.01
N GLY A 36 19.95 -53.15 3.29
CA GLY A 36 19.41 -53.81 4.48
C GLY A 36 18.02 -54.41 4.26
N VAL A 37 17.77 -55.57 4.84
CA VAL A 37 16.47 -56.28 4.81
C VAL A 37 16.12 -56.81 6.19
N ASN A 38 14.83 -56.82 6.52
CA ASN A 38 14.30 -57.49 7.70
C ASN A 38 13.32 -58.59 7.28
N SER A 39 13.81 -59.82 7.17
CA SER A 39 13.06 -60.96 6.63
C SER A 39 11.82 -61.39 7.44
N GLU A 40 11.64 -60.92 8.68
CA GLU A 40 10.46 -61.25 9.50
C GLU A 40 9.30 -60.24 9.36
N VAL A 41 9.59 -59.00 8.97
CA VAL A 41 8.59 -57.92 8.84
C VAL A 41 8.14 -57.76 7.39
N ASP A 42 9.10 -57.61 6.49
CA ASP A 42 8.85 -57.49 5.05
C ASP A 42 10.12 -57.88 4.28
N ASN A 43 9.98 -58.73 3.26
CA ASN A 43 11.09 -59.14 2.40
C ASN A 43 11.45 -58.02 1.41
N THR A 44 11.52 -56.77 1.85
CA THR A 44 11.88 -55.60 1.06
C THR A 44 13.30 -55.17 1.41
N LEU A 45 14.17 -55.17 0.40
CA LEU A 45 15.55 -54.70 0.47
C LEU A 45 15.56 -53.19 0.24
N TYR A 46 16.14 -52.48 1.20
CA TYR A 46 16.34 -51.04 1.16
C TYR A 46 17.82 -50.74 0.88
N TYR A 47 18.07 -49.70 0.08
CA TYR A 47 19.42 -49.20 -0.16
C TYR A 47 19.60 -47.84 0.52
N ALA A 48 20.80 -47.57 1.03
CA ALA A 48 21.11 -46.31 1.70
C ALA A 48 22.54 -45.85 1.39
N LEU A 49 22.72 -44.53 1.34
CA LEU A 49 24.02 -43.89 1.26
C LEU A 49 24.42 -43.32 2.62
N MET A 50 25.65 -43.57 3.04
CA MET A 50 26.21 -43.10 4.29
C MET A 50 27.43 -42.22 3.99
N PHE A 51 27.39 -40.97 4.45
CA PHE A 51 28.46 -40.00 4.28
C PHE A 51 29.25 -39.92 5.59
N MET A 52 30.57 -40.12 5.52
CA MET A 52 31.47 -40.09 6.68
C MET A 52 32.58 -39.08 6.46
N GLU A 53 32.77 -38.17 7.42
CA GLU A 53 33.89 -37.22 7.39
C GLU A 53 35.17 -37.90 7.89
N THR A 54 36.28 -37.73 7.19
CA THR A 54 37.58 -38.31 7.57
C THR A 54 38.64 -37.26 7.87
N LYS A 55 38.23 -36.02 8.19
CA LYS A 55 39.17 -34.89 8.32
C LYS A 55 40.06 -34.91 9.58
N ASN A 56 39.85 -35.85 10.51
CA ASN A 56 40.70 -36.06 11.68
C ASN A 56 41.00 -37.56 11.90
N ASP A 57 42.18 -37.90 12.46
CA ASP A 57 42.63 -39.26 12.87
C ASP A 57 41.74 -39.95 13.95
N ALA A 58 40.53 -39.42 14.19
CA ALA A 58 39.52 -40.00 15.05
C ALA A 58 38.63 -41.00 14.28
N ILE A 59 37.85 -41.78 15.02
CA ILE A 59 36.87 -42.73 14.46
C ILE A 59 35.94 -41.96 13.50
N PRO A 60 35.73 -42.43 12.26
CA PRO A 60 34.90 -41.73 11.29
C PRO A 60 33.47 -41.58 11.83
N THR A 61 32.99 -40.34 11.92
CA THR A 61 31.61 -40.01 12.30
C THR A 61 30.74 -39.96 11.05
N VAL A 62 29.57 -40.60 11.12
CA VAL A 62 28.54 -40.51 10.08
C VAL A 62 27.95 -39.11 10.13
N GLU A 63 28.18 -38.30 9.08
CA GLU A 63 27.58 -36.99 8.93
C GLU A 63 26.10 -37.11 8.56
N GLU A 64 25.79 -38.02 7.64
CA GLU A 64 24.48 -38.08 7.01
C GLU A 64 24.17 -39.50 6.52
N PHE A 65 22.91 -39.92 6.71
CA PHE A 65 22.38 -41.20 6.25
C PHE A 65 21.15 -40.95 5.37
N VAL A 66 21.26 -41.26 4.08
CA VAL A 66 20.21 -41.04 3.08
C VAL A 66 19.64 -42.39 2.66
N LEU A 67 18.39 -42.65 3.00
CA LEU A 67 17.65 -43.81 2.52
C LEU A 67 17.18 -43.54 1.08
N LEU A 68 17.43 -44.47 0.16
CA LEU A 68 16.99 -44.34 -1.23
C LEU A 68 15.54 -44.82 -1.36
N ASP A 69 14.72 -44.08 -2.11
CA ASP A 69 13.32 -44.44 -2.40
C ASP A 69 13.17 -45.70 -3.28
N HIS A 70 14.28 -46.24 -3.78
CA HIS A 70 14.31 -47.48 -4.56
C HIS A 70 14.34 -48.70 -3.64
N THR A 71 13.28 -49.51 -3.71
CA THR A 71 13.12 -50.76 -2.94
C THR A 71 12.90 -51.95 -3.87
N GLN A 72 13.42 -53.12 -3.49
CA GLN A 72 13.29 -54.36 -4.27
C GLN A 72 12.92 -55.53 -3.36
N LYS A 73 12.15 -56.49 -3.85
CA LYS A 73 11.81 -57.70 -3.08
C LYS A 73 13.02 -58.62 -2.98
N TYR A 74 13.39 -58.96 -1.75
CA TYR A 74 14.48 -59.87 -1.43
C TYR A 74 14.03 -61.33 -1.55
N SER A 75 14.86 -62.12 -2.22
CA SER A 75 14.79 -63.59 -2.29
C SER A 75 16.23 -64.10 -2.33
N GLU A 76 16.51 -65.22 -1.64
CA GLU A 76 17.86 -65.82 -1.59
C GLU A 76 18.38 -66.18 -3.00
N GLU A 77 17.49 -66.47 -3.96
CA GLU A 77 17.87 -66.77 -5.33
C GLU A 77 18.38 -65.55 -6.12
N THR A 78 17.90 -64.35 -5.78
CA THR A 78 18.24 -63.09 -6.48
C THR A 78 19.23 -62.22 -5.71
N GLU A 79 19.69 -62.67 -4.54
CA GLU A 79 20.60 -61.91 -3.66
C GLU A 79 21.84 -61.38 -4.40
N ASN A 80 22.51 -62.22 -5.19
CA ASN A 80 23.71 -61.79 -5.93
C ASN A 80 23.45 -60.67 -6.95
N GLN A 81 22.24 -60.57 -7.50
CA GLN A 81 21.87 -59.52 -8.45
C GLN A 81 21.45 -58.24 -7.72
N LEU A 82 20.82 -58.38 -6.55
CA LEU A 82 20.41 -57.25 -5.71
C LEU A 82 21.63 -56.58 -5.05
N LEU A 83 22.65 -57.35 -4.67
CA LEU A 83 23.87 -56.82 -4.05
C LEU A 83 24.92 -56.34 -5.06
N SER A 84 24.68 -56.41 -6.38
CA SER A 84 25.67 -56.04 -7.40
C SER A 84 25.67 -54.56 -7.81
N TYR A 85 24.98 -53.70 -7.05
CA TYR A 85 25.03 -52.25 -7.25
C TYR A 85 26.40 -51.67 -6.87
N ARG A 86 26.91 -50.76 -7.70
CA ARG A 86 28.19 -50.06 -7.53
C ARG A 86 27.98 -48.56 -7.56
N LEU A 87 28.88 -47.83 -6.92
CA LEU A 87 28.84 -46.39 -6.75
C LEU A 87 29.79 -45.69 -7.74
N LEU A 88 29.36 -44.57 -8.32
CA LEU A 88 30.18 -43.70 -9.16
C LEU A 88 29.89 -42.22 -8.90
N LEU A 89 30.91 -41.51 -8.45
CA LEU A 89 30.99 -40.06 -8.31
C LEU A 89 31.76 -39.47 -9.51
N PRO A 90 31.10 -38.65 -10.36
CA PRO A 90 31.70 -38.08 -11.57
C PRO A 90 32.73 -36.98 -11.23
N ASN A 91 32.45 -36.14 -10.23
CA ASN A 91 33.36 -35.13 -9.71
C ASN A 91 33.41 -35.21 -8.18
N LEU A 92 34.57 -34.92 -7.60
CA LEU A 92 34.77 -34.87 -6.15
C LEU A 92 34.00 -33.73 -5.48
N LYS A 93 33.52 -32.74 -6.26
CA LYS A 93 32.76 -31.57 -5.80
C LYS A 93 31.31 -31.53 -6.28
N SER A 94 30.88 -32.44 -7.15
CA SER A 94 29.49 -32.46 -7.65
C SER A 94 28.59 -33.21 -6.69
N ASN A 95 27.36 -32.71 -6.50
CA ASN A 95 26.34 -33.35 -5.67
C ASN A 95 25.59 -34.49 -6.39
N THR A 96 26.09 -34.94 -7.55
CA THR A 96 25.48 -36.00 -8.36
C THR A 96 26.16 -37.35 -8.07
N ILE A 97 25.35 -38.35 -7.73
CA ILE A 97 25.81 -39.68 -7.37
C ILE A 97 25.13 -40.70 -8.28
N PHE A 98 25.91 -41.52 -8.96
CA PHE A 98 25.37 -42.61 -9.77
C PHE A 98 25.52 -43.95 -9.05
N ILE A 99 24.45 -44.72 -9.00
CA ILE A 99 24.44 -46.09 -8.48
C ILE A 99 24.02 -47.00 -9.63
N TYR A 100 24.88 -47.92 -10.05
CA TYR A 100 24.62 -48.71 -11.25
C TYR A 100 24.80 -50.21 -11.03
N ASN A 101 24.07 -50.99 -11.83
CA ASN A 101 24.21 -52.43 -11.96
C ASN A 101 24.28 -52.78 -13.46
N SER A 102 24.45 -54.05 -13.79
CA SER A 102 24.47 -54.55 -15.17
C SER A 102 23.22 -54.17 -16.00
N THR A 103 22.08 -53.93 -15.35
CA THR A 103 20.78 -53.70 -16.01
C THR A 103 20.18 -52.31 -15.80
N SER A 104 20.60 -51.56 -14.79
CA SER A 104 19.98 -50.28 -14.40
C SER A 104 20.99 -49.29 -13.86
N ILE A 105 20.79 -48.01 -14.15
CA ILE A 105 21.54 -46.88 -13.60
C ILE A 105 20.55 -46.01 -12.81
N LEU A 106 20.82 -45.82 -11.54
CA LEU A 106 20.16 -44.89 -10.65
C LEU A 106 21.02 -43.63 -10.54
N MET A 107 20.39 -42.48 -10.57
CA MET A 107 21.03 -41.17 -10.47
C MET A 107 20.39 -40.40 -9.32
N LEU A 108 21.20 -39.92 -8.40
CA LEU A 108 20.78 -39.12 -7.26
C LEU A 108 21.36 -37.71 -7.41
N GLU A 109 20.49 -36.71 -7.54
CA GLU A 109 20.87 -35.29 -7.52
C GLU A 109 20.48 -34.64 -6.20
N ASP A 110 21.34 -33.75 -5.69
CA ASP A 110 21.14 -32.99 -4.46
C ASP A 110 20.65 -33.82 -3.27
N LYS A 111 21.03 -35.10 -3.25
CA LYS A 111 20.70 -36.08 -2.20
C LYS A 111 19.19 -36.28 -1.96
N SER A 112 18.32 -35.89 -2.89
CA SER A 112 16.85 -35.91 -2.69
C SER A 112 16.03 -36.52 -3.82
N THR A 113 16.45 -36.39 -5.09
CA THR A 113 15.70 -36.94 -6.24
C THR A 113 16.43 -38.13 -6.84
N LEU A 114 15.78 -39.31 -6.81
CA LEU A 114 16.32 -40.54 -7.38
C LEU A 114 15.66 -40.85 -8.72
N ASP A 115 16.39 -40.64 -9.81
CA ASP A 115 15.97 -41.02 -11.15
C ASP A 115 16.52 -42.40 -11.52
N LYS A 116 15.66 -43.23 -12.12
CA LYS A 116 16.01 -44.59 -12.56
C LYS A 116 15.97 -44.70 -14.07
N MET A 117 17.10 -45.10 -14.65
CA MET A 117 17.22 -45.48 -16.05
C MET A 117 17.42 -46.98 -16.17
N ASP A 118 16.43 -47.67 -16.75
CA ASP A 118 16.54 -49.09 -17.09
C ASP A 118 16.98 -49.27 -18.54
N MET A 119 17.86 -50.24 -18.80
CA MET A 119 18.29 -50.57 -20.15
C MET A 119 17.13 -51.28 -20.89
N ARG A 120 16.75 -50.77 -22.06
CA ARG A 120 15.47 -51.10 -22.74
C ARG A 120 15.40 -52.50 -23.37
N THR A 121 16.50 -53.25 -23.41
CA THR A 121 16.56 -54.54 -24.12
C THR A 121 17.22 -55.61 -23.25
N SER A 122 16.66 -56.81 -23.17
CA SER A 122 17.17 -57.92 -22.33
C SER A 122 18.57 -58.44 -22.71
N GLN A 123 19.14 -57.99 -23.83
CA GLN A 123 20.52 -58.27 -24.24
C GLN A 123 21.49 -57.12 -23.94
N ASP A 124 20.98 -55.97 -23.49
CA ASP A 124 21.77 -54.79 -23.19
C ASP A 124 22.33 -54.93 -21.76
N CYS A 125 23.66 -54.95 -21.65
CA CYS A 125 24.34 -55.08 -20.37
C CYS A 125 25.40 -54.00 -20.24
N LEU A 126 25.41 -53.33 -19.09
CA LEU A 126 26.47 -52.42 -18.72
C LEU A 126 27.73 -53.23 -18.37
N LEU A 127 28.78 -53.03 -19.16
CA LEU A 127 30.07 -53.72 -19.04
C LEU A 127 31.02 -52.98 -18.08
N GLY A 128 30.85 -51.68 -17.91
CA GLY A 128 31.64 -50.91 -16.96
C GLY A 128 31.21 -49.44 -16.89
N ALA A 129 31.69 -48.76 -15.86
CA ALA A 129 31.54 -47.33 -15.70
C ALA A 129 32.87 -46.70 -15.28
N GLY A 130 33.06 -45.44 -15.62
CA GLY A 130 34.27 -44.68 -15.31
C GLY A 130 33.99 -43.18 -15.29
N ARG A 131 35.03 -42.40 -15.04
CA ARG A 131 34.96 -40.93 -15.02
C ARG A 131 36.03 -40.33 -15.91
N SER A 132 35.68 -39.26 -16.63
CA SER A 132 36.62 -38.43 -17.39
C SER A 132 36.16 -36.97 -17.30
N ASP A 133 37.05 -36.05 -16.94
CA ASP A 133 36.80 -34.60 -16.85
C ASP A 133 35.51 -34.18 -16.13
N GLY A 134 35.13 -34.88 -15.05
CA GLY A 134 33.94 -34.55 -14.26
C GLY A 134 32.62 -35.09 -14.83
N LEU A 135 32.66 -35.96 -15.84
CA LEU A 135 31.50 -36.65 -16.41
C LEU A 135 31.51 -38.14 -16.06
N ALA A 136 30.34 -38.71 -15.77
CA ALA A 136 30.14 -40.14 -15.61
C ALA A 136 30.02 -40.81 -16.98
N LEU A 137 30.93 -41.74 -17.28
CA LEU A 137 30.94 -42.50 -18.52
C LEU A 137 30.49 -43.93 -18.25
N PHE A 138 29.55 -44.41 -19.03
CA PHE A 138 29.00 -45.75 -18.98
C PHE A 138 29.30 -46.48 -20.28
N PHE A 139 29.73 -47.74 -20.19
CA PHE A 139 30.04 -48.59 -21.33
C PHE A 139 29.06 -49.75 -21.42
N SER A 140 28.18 -49.74 -22.42
CA SER A 140 27.28 -50.87 -22.71
C SER A 140 27.69 -51.61 -23.98
N ASN A 141 27.24 -52.86 -24.09
CA ASN A 141 27.52 -53.69 -25.27
C ASN A 141 26.79 -53.22 -26.54
N THR A 142 25.71 -52.45 -26.42
CA THR A 142 24.87 -51.97 -27.54
C THR A 142 25.20 -50.54 -27.98
N HIS A 143 25.41 -49.62 -27.03
CA HIS A 143 25.54 -48.17 -27.29
C HIS A 143 26.99 -47.69 -27.16
N GLY A 144 27.94 -48.57 -26.84
CA GLY A 144 29.33 -48.19 -26.63
C GLY A 144 29.48 -47.31 -25.39
N ILE A 145 30.24 -46.21 -25.51
CA ILE A 145 30.46 -45.26 -24.40
C ILE A 145 29.42 -44.14 -24.50
N PHE A 146 28.65 -43.93 -23.43
CA PHE A 146 27.72 -42.80 -23.31
C PHE A 146 27.86 -42.12 -21.95
N SER A 147 27.42 -40.87 -21.89
CA SER A 147 27.31 -40.09 -20.64
C SER A 147 25.83 -39.89 -20.33
N VAL A 148 25.47 -39.97 -19.06
CA VAL A 148 24.12 -39.67 -18.60
C VAL A 148 24.16 -38.29 -17.97
N SER A 149 23.42 -37.36 -18.58
CA SER A 149 23.17 -36.02 -18.05
C SER A 149 21.68 -35.88 -17.79
N THR A 150 21.32 -35.12 -16.77
CA THR A 150 19.93 -34.93 -16.35
C THR A 150 19.07 -34.32 -17.46
N PRO A 151 17.89 -34.88 -17.77
CA PRO A 151 16.85 -34.09 -18.40
C PRO A 151 16.45 -33.03 -17.36
N ARG A 152 16.74 -31.75 -17.63
CA ARG A 152 16.22 -30.68 -16.76
C ARG A 152 14.68 -30.81 -16.78
N PRO A 153 14.02 -31.06 -15.64
CA PRO A 153 12.58 -30.95 -15.62
C PRO A 153 12.23 -29.51 -15.95
N ASP A 154 11.23 -29.34 -16.79
CA ASP A 154 10.62 -28.05 -17.05
C ASP A 154 10.23 -27.38 -15.71
N VAL A 155 10.65 -26.11 -15.58
CA VAL A 155 10.21 -25.08 -14.63
C VAL A 155 10.69 -25.21 -13.17
N SER A 156 11.66 -24.36 -12.79
CA SER A 156 11.70 -23.76 -11.46
C SER A 156 12.33 -22.37 -11.51
N ILE A 157 11.50 -21.41 -11.13
CA ILE A 157 11.79 -20.03 -10.76
C ILE A 157 12.72 -20.04 -9.53
N LEU A 158 13.61 -19.03 -9.43
CA LEU A 158 14.54 -18.75 -8.31
C LEU A 158 15.81 -19.63 -8.24
N ASP A 159 16.78 -19.34 -9.11
CA ASP A 159 18.13 -18.88 -8.71
C ASP A 159 19.05 -18.94 -9.92
N GLN A 160 19.28 -17.78 -10.55
CA GLN A 160 20.26 -17.63 -11.62
C GLN A 160 20.98 -16.30 -11.45
N SER A 161 22.01 -16.33 -10.60
CA SER A 161 23.12 -15.41 -10.76
C SER A 161 23.78 -15.67 -12.12
N ASN A 162 23.68 -14.68 -13.01
CA ASN A 162 24.55 -14.39 -14.14
C ASN A 162 25.28 -15.59 -14.77
N ASN A 163 24.62 -16.24 -15.73
CA ASN A 163 25.16 -16.69 -17.03
C ASN A 163 24.34 -17.89 -17.55
N GLN A 164 23.21 -17.60 -18.18
CA GLN A 164 22.55 -18.56 -19.07
C GLN A 164 22.80 -18.18 -20.52
N THR A 165 23.88 -18.72 -21.08
CA THR A 165 23.94 -18.99 -22.52
C THR A 165 22.98 -20.16 -22.79
N MET A 166 21.86 -19.87 -23.45
CA MET A 166 20.92 -20.88 -23.94
C MET A 166 21.66 -21.83 -24.90
N SER A 167 21.69 -23.13 -24.59
CA SER A 167 22.20 -24.16 -25.51
C SER A 167 21.10 -24.57 -26.48
N ILE A 168 20.79 -23.68 -27.44
CA ILE A 168 19.97 -24.05 -28.59
C ILE A 168 20.82 -24.96 -29.49
N SER A 169 20.26 -26.10 -29.92
CA SER A 169 20.98 -27.03 -30.77
C SER A 169 21.31 -26.37 -32.10
N ARG A 170 22.54 -26.53 -32.63
CA ARG A 170 22.95 -25.97 -33.95
C ARG A 170 22.01 -26.40 -35.09
N ALA A 171 21.37 -27.57 -34.95
CA ALA A 171 20.34 -28.06 -35.87
C ALA A 171 19.06 -27.22 -35.84
N GLU A 172 18.59 -26.80 -34.66
CA GLU A 172 17.39 -25.98 -34.46
C GLU A 172 17.61 -24.56 -34.98
N LEU A 173 18.79 -23.99 -34.72
CA LEU A 173 19.23 -22.70 -35.28
C LEU A 173 19.31 -22.75 -36.81
N SER A 174 19.80 -23.85 -37.37
CA SER A 174 19.90 -24.03 -38.83
C SER A 174 18.52 -24.19 -39.47
N THR A 175 17.59 -24.94 -38.84
CA THR A 175 16.20 -25.04 -39.33
C THR A 175 15.46 -23.72 -39.23
N MET A 176 15.68 -22.93 -38.17
CA MET A 176 15.11 -21.58 -38.05
C MET A 176 15.71 -20.61 -39.08
N ALA A 177 17.04 -20.64 -39.30
CA ALA A 177 17.69 -19.83 -40.33
C ALA A 177 17.19 -20.18 -41.75
N LEU A 178 16.99 -21.47 -42.04
CA LEU A 178 16.43 -21.94 -43.31
C LEU A 178 14.95 -21.57 -43.49
N ASN A 179 14.18 -21.53 -42.40
CA ASN A 179 12.78 -21.09 -42.41
C ASN A 179 12.68 -19.57 -42.60
N MET A 180 13.60 -18.80 -42.03
CA MET A 180 13.68 -17.35 -42.24
C MET A 180 14.22 -16.98 -43.62
N SER A 181 15.16 -17.75 -44.18
CA SER A 181 15.76 -17.45 -45.49
C SER A 181 14.79 -17.65 -46.66
N LYS A 182 13.89 -18.64 -46.60
CA LYS A 182 12.86 -18.84 -47.65
C LYS A 182 11.86 -17.69 -47.76
N ALA A 183 11.74 -16.84 -46.73
CA ALA A 183 10.86 -15.68 -46.74
C ALA A 183 11.47 -14.45 -47.45
N VAL A 184 12.79 -14.43 -47.70
CA VAL A 184 13.49 -13.29 -48.30
C VAL A 184 13.48 -13.34 -49.84
N ASP A 185 13.28 -14.51 -50.44
CA ASP A 185 13.40 -14.72 -51.90
C ASP A 185 12.25 -14.15 -52.76
N ILE A 186 11.31 -13.35 -52.21
CA ILE A 186 10.17 -12.82 -52.97
C ILE A 186 10.13 -11.28 -53.09
N THR A 187 11.05 -10.52 -52.47
CA THR A 187 11.08 -9.06 -52.65
C THR A 187 12.48 -8.51 -52.81
N GLU A 188 12.91 -8.36 -54.06
CA GLU A 188 13.95 -7.39 -54.44
C GLU A 188 13.40 -5.97 -54.20
N SER A 189 13.40 -5.51 -52.95
CA SER A 189 13.28 -4.10 -52.62
C SER A 189 14.41 -3.68 -51.69
N SER A 190 15.02 -2.55 -52.01
CA SER A 190 16.08 -1.86 -51.27
C SER A 190 15.56 -1.27 -49.94
N ASP A 191 14.89 -2.09 -49.13
CA ASP A 191 14.32 -1.66 -47.86
C ASP A 191 15.30 -1.97 -46.73
N SER A 192 15.63 -0.96 -45.91
CA SER A 192 16.45 -1.10 -44.70
C SER A 192 15.91 -2.18 -43.73
N LYS A 193 14.64 -2.53 -43.84
CA LYS A 193 13.99 -3.65 -43.13
C LYS A 193 14.53 -5.01 -43.55
N VAL A 194 14.76 -5.22 -44.85
CA VAL A 194 15.30 -6.47 -45.42
C VAL A 194 16.77 -6.62 -45.05
N ILE A 195 17.52 -5.51 -45.04
CA ILE A 195 18.93 -5.50 -44.59
C ILE A 195 19.03 -5.94 -43.12
N LEU A 196 18.15 -5.45 -42.23
CA LEU A 196 18.14 -5.87 -40.81
C LEU A 196 17.76 -7.35 -40.65
N LYS A 197 16.77 -7.83 -41.42
CA LYS A 197 16.39 -9.25 -41.42
C LYS A 197 17.53 -10.14 -41.94
N ASN A 198 18.23 -9.71 -42.98
CA ASN A 198 19.38 -10.44 -43.51
C ASN A 198 20.57 -10.44 -42.54
N ALA A 199 20.81 -9.34 -41.82
CA ALA A 199 21.81 -9.28 -40.76
C ALA A 199 21.47 -10.23 -39.60
N LEU A 200 20.19 -10.32 -39.22
CA LEU A 200 19.71 -11.27 -38.23
C LEU A 200 19.91 -12.73 -38.69
N ILE A 201 19.54 -13.06 -39.92
CA ILE A 201 19.72 -14.41 -40.48
C ILE A 201 21.22 -14.77 -40.55
N ALA A 202 22.08 -13.83 -40.97
CA ALA A 202 23.53 -14.02 -40.97
C ALA A 202 24.09 -14.26 -39.56
N SER A 203 23.56 -13.57 -38.54
CA SER A 203 23.94 -13.78 -37.14
C SER A 203 23.57 -15.18 -36.63
N ILE A 204 22.39 -15.68 -37.00
CA ILE A 204 21.93 -17.03 -36.63
C ILE A 204 22.71 -18.11 -37.39
N GLY A 205 23.09 -17.82 -38.64
CA GLY A 205 23.95 -18.67 -39.46
C GLY A 205 25.42 -18.76 -39.01
N GLY A 206 25.83 -17.95 -38.03
CA GLY A 206 27.21 -17.89 -37.52
C GLY A 206 28.17 -17.05 -38.39
N GLU A 207 27.65 -16.29 -39.36
CA GLU A 207 28.42 -15.39 -40.22
C GLU A 207 28.54 -14.00 -39.59
N ALA A 208 29.30 -13.92 -38.49
CA ALA A 208 29.39 -12.70 -37.67
C ALA A 208 29.92 -11.48 -38.46
N GLU A 209 30.88 -11.68 -39.36
CA GLU A 209 31.48 -10.59 -40.16
C GLU A 209 30.49 -9.97 -41.15
N LYS A 210 29.65 -10.80 -41.81
CA LYS A 210 28.61 -10.32 -42.73
C LYS A 210 27.48 -9.62 -41.98
N ALA A 211 27.13 -10.11 -40.80
CA ALA A 211 26.17 -9.46 -39.94
C ALA A 211 26.67 -8.10 -39.44
N GLN A 212 27.96 -7.97 -39.08
CA GLN A 212 28.57 -6.70 -38.69
C GLN A 212 28.58 -5.69 -39.85
N SER A 213 28.97 -6.09 -41.06
CA SER A 213 28.99 -5.19 -42.21
C SER A 213 27.60 -4.66 -42.58
N LEU A 214 26.57 -5.51 -42.50
CA LEU A 214 25.19 -5.13 -42.78
C LEU A 214 24.60 -4.24 -41.67
N VAL A 215 25.03 -4.42 -40.41
CA VAL A 215 24.66 -3.54 -39.30
C VAL A 215 25.34 -2.17 -39.42
N GLU A 216 26.61 -2.12 -39.83
CA GLU A 216 27.32 -0.87 -40.11
C GLU A 216 26.66 -0.10 -41.25
N GLU A 217 26.27 -0.78 -42.34
CA GLU A 217 25.51 -0.19 -43.46
C GLU A 217 24.17 0.42 -42.99
N LEU A 218 23.47 -0.24 -42.05
CA LEU A 218 22.24 0.28 -41.46
C LEU A 218 22.45 1.48 -40.54
N CYS A 219 23.50 1.45 -39.74
CA CYS A 219 23.89 2.56 -38.88
C CYS A 219 24.22 3.81 -39.71
N ASP A 220 24.98 3.65 -40.79
CA ASP A 220 25.35 4.74 -41.70
C ASP A 220 24.14 5.34 -42.43
N LEU A 221 23.18 4.51 -42.84
CA LEU A 221 21.91 4.96 -43.45
C LEU A 221 20.98 5.67 -42.46
N SER A 222 21.15 5.42 -41.16
CA SER A 222 20.33 6.01 -40.09
C SER A 222 20.86 7.36 -39.58
N GLN A 223 22.13 7.71 -39.86
CA GLN A 223 22.75 9.00 -39.53
C GLN A 223 22.38 10.11 -40.56
N GLY A 224 21.11 10.51 -40.59
CA GLY A 224 20.69 11.80 -41.18
C GLY A 224 20.87 12.95 -40.17
N PRO A 225 20.93 14.24 -40.60
CA PRO A 225 21.29 15.34 -39.71
C PRO A 225 20.27 15.49 -38.59
N THR A 226 20.78 15.41 -37.36
CA THR A 226 20.07 15.57 -36.10
C THR A 226 19.47 16.97 -35.99
N SER A 227 18.14 17.06 -35.97
CA SER A 227 17.44 18.17 -35.34
C SER A 227 16.47 17.62 -34.28
N SER A 228 16.76 17.98 -33.03
CA SER A 228 15.95 17.81 -31.80
C SER A 228 15.69 16.38 -31.31
N ASP A 229 16.09 16.15 -30.06
CA ASP A 229 16.02 14.94 -29.21
C ASP A 229 14.63 14.32 -28.96
N ILE A 230 13.65 14.48 -29.86
CA ILE A 230 12.26 14.05 -29.60
C ILE A 230 11.58 13.37 -30.81
N GLN A 231 12.19 13.37 -32.01
CA GLN A 231 11.64 12.60 -33.15
C GLN A 231 12.38 11.27 -33.29
N GLY A 232 11.62 10.17 -33.12
CA GLY A 232 12.10 8.79 -33.16
C GLY A 232 13.02 8.51 -34.35
N SER A 233 14.13 7.83 -34.08
CA SER A 233 15.11 7.54 -35.12
C SER A 233 14.48 6.63 -36.19
N LYS A 234 14.91 6.76 -37.45
CA LYS A 234 14.48 5.83 -38.51
C LYS A 234 14.79 4.39 -38.13
N LEU A 235 15.89 4.16 -37.40
CA LEU A 235 16.27 2.88 -36.82
C LEU A 235 15.19 2.32 -35.87
N ASP A 236 14.68 3.15 -34.95
CA ASP A 236 13.61 2.75 -34.02
C ASP A 236 12.35 2.26 -34.75
N SER A 237 11.93 2.99 -35.80
CA SER A 237 10.79 2.58 -36.63
C SER A 237 11.04 1.28 -37.40
N ILE A 238 12.28 1.03 -37.83
CA ILE A 238 12.68 -0.19 -38.53
C ILE A 238 12.68 -1.38 -37.56
N VAL A 239 13.23 -1.23 -36.37
CA VAL A 239 13.26 -2.26 -35.31
C VAL A 239 11.83 -2.59 -34.84
N ALA A 240 10.97 -1.58 -34.67
CA ALA A 240 9.56 -1.78 -34.37
C ALA A 240 8.81 -2.51 -35.50
N ALA A 241 9.13 -2.22 -36.77
CA ALA A 241 8.51 -2.89 -37.91
C ALA A 241 8.99 -4.34 -38.06
N VAL A 242 10.27 -4.63 -37.81
CA VAL A 242 10.80 -6.01 -37.87
C VAL A 242 10.28 -6.86 -36.73
N SER A 243 10.19 -6.31 -35.50
CA SER A 243 9.59 -7.03 -34.38
C SER A 243 8.10 -7.31 -34.59
N ARG A 244 7.34 -6.37 -35.15
CA ARG A 244 5.93 -6.60 -35.52
C ARG A 244 5.81 -7.70 -36.58
N ASP A 245 6.63 -7.66 -37.62
CA ASP A 245 6.64 -8.70 -38.65
C ASP A 245 6.94 -10.08 -38.06
N LEU A 246 7.87 -10.18 -37.13
CA LEU A 246 8.28 -11.44 -36.52
C LEU A 246 7.15 -12.06 -35.68
N VAL A 247 6.40 -11.21 -34.99
CA VAL A 247 5.26 -11.60 -34.15
C VAL A 247 4.03 -11.92 -35.01
N ASP A 248 3.87 -11.22 -36.14
CA ASP A 248 2.75 -11.41 -37.07
C ASP A 248 3.07 -12.39 -38.24
N ASP A 249 4.22 -13.08 -38.18
CA ASP A 249 4.69 -13.92 -39.28
C ASP A 249 3.82 -15.16 -39.50
N PHE A 250 3.86 -15.67 -40.74
CA PHE A 250 3.17 -16.89 -41.12
C PHE A 250 3.95 -18.14 -40.65
N PRO A 251 3.25 -19.20 -40.20
CA PRO A 251 3.91 -20.42 -39.76
C PRO A 251 4.46 -21.20 -40.96
N ASN A 252 5.77 -21.13 -41.17
CA ASN A 252 6.46 -21.85 -42.26
C ASN A 252 6.42 -23.38 -42.11
N ALA A 253 6.20 -23.88 -40.90
CA ALA A 253 6.08 -25.31 -40.60
C ALA A 253 4.70 -25.89 -40.98
N ASP A 254 3.69 -25.05 -41.24
CA ASP A 254 2.33 -25.51 -41.56
C ASP A 254 2.10 -25.55 -43.08
N PRO A 255 1.95 -26.75 -43.68
CA PRO A 255 1.73 -26.89 -45.12
C PRO A 255 0.41 -26.25 -45.60
N ARG A 256 -0.56 -26.00 -44.71
CA ARG A 256 -1.82 -25.29 -45.04
C ARG A 256 -1.59 -23.84 -45.48
N TRP A 257 -0.45 -23.25 -45.09
CA TRP A 257 -0.05 -21.90 -45.50
C TRP A 257 0.81 -21.91 -46.77
N ALA A 258 1.42 -23.04 -47.13
CA ALA A 258 2.28 -23.21 -48.30
C ALA A 258 1.54 -23.70 -49.56
N GLU A 259 0.46 -24.49 -49.41
CA GLU A 259 -0.31 -25.02 -50.55
C GLU A 259 -1.77 -24.55 -50.55
N SER A 260 -2.11 -23.74 -51.56
CA SER A 260 -3.48 -23.30 -51.88
C SER A 260 -4.35 -24.41 -52.50
N GLY A 261 -4.23 -25.65 -52.01
CA GLY A 261 -5.17 -26.71 -52.36
C GLY A 261 -4.66 -28.12 -52.06
N LEU A 262 -5.02 -28.66 -50.89
CA LEU A 262 -5.34 -30.07 -50.65
C LEU A 262 -5.93 -30.24 -49.23
N GLN A 263 -6.60 -31.38 -49.02
CA GLN A 263 -7.81 -31.54 -48.19
C GLN A 263 -7.67 -31.43 -46.65
N ASN A 264 -8.84 -31.17 -46.04
CA ASN A 264 -9.18 -31.17 -44.62
C ASN A 264 -8.52 -32.29 -43.79
N SER A 265 -7.64 -31.91 -42.87
CA SER A 265 -7.15 -32.77 -41.79
C SER A 265 -7.84 -32.44 -40.46
N SER A 266 -8.12 -33.49 -39.67
CA SER A 266 -8.91 -33.48 -38.43
C SER A 266 -8.50 -32.41 -37.40
N SER A 267 -9.52 -31.86 -36.73
CA SER A 267 -9.51 -30.77 -35.75
C SER A 267 -8.54 -30.86 -34.55
N SER A 268 -7.92 -32.00 -34.27
CA SER A 268 -7.05 -32.17 -33.09
C SER A 268 -5.59 -31.75 -33.33
N THR A 269 -5.10 -31.76 -34.58
CA THR A 269 -3.72 -31.37 -34.89
C THR A 269 -3.52 -29.86 -34.91
N VAL A 270 -4.57 -29.10 -35.19
CA VAL A 270 -4.56 -27.61 -35.23
C VAL A 270 -4.22 -27.00 -33.86
N SER A 271 -4.57 -27.66 -32.75
CA SER A 271 -4.30 -27.18 -31.39
C SER A 271 -2.83 -27.23 -31.01
N VAL A 272 -2.15 -28.34 -31.35
CA VAL A 272 -0.72 -28.52 -31.06
C VAL A 272 0.13 -27.60 -31.96
N ILE A 273 -0.29 -27.41 -33.21
CA ILE A 273 0.44 -26.58 -34.20
C ILE A 273 0.45 -25.10 -33.78
N ILE A 274 -0.69 -24.56 -33.31
CA ILE A 274 -0.76 -23.13 -32.93
C ILE A 274 0.04 -22.85 -31.65
N VAL A 275 0.01 -23.75 -30.65
CA VAL A 275 0.82 -23.57 -29.43
C VAL A 275 2.30 -23.61 -29.75
N GLN A 276 2.73 -24.55 -30.60
CA GLN A 276 4.11 -24.61 -31.07
C GLN A 276 4.49 -23.36 -31.87
N GLN A 277 3.61 -22.87 -32.74
CA GLN A 277 3.82 -21.63 -33.49
C GLN A 277 4.05 -20.42 -32.57
N LEU A 278 3.25 -20.27 -31.50
CA LEU A 278 3.42 -19.16 -30.54
C LEU A 278 4.75 -19.28 -29.77
N LYS A 279 5.19 -20.51 -29.45
CA LYS A 279 6.50 -20.76 -28.85
C LYS A 279 7.65 -20.43 -29.80
N ASP A 280 7.56 -20.85 -31.06
CA ASP A 280 8.57 -20.57 -32.08
C ASP A 280 8.71 -19.06 -32.31
N LYS A 281 7.59 -18.32 -32.33
CA LYS A 281 7.57 -16.85 -32.42
C LYS A 281 8.26 -16.17 -31.23
N GLN A 282 8.06 -16.68 -30.02
CA GLN A 282 8.75 -16.17 -28.83
C GLN A 282 10.26 -16.41 -28.94
N VAL A 283 10.68 -17.63 -29.28
CA VAL A 283 12.11 -17.96 -29.42
C VAL A 283 12.76 -17.07 -30.49
N ALA A 284 12.10 -16.86 -31.61
CA ALA A 284 12.61 -15.98 -32.65
C ALA A 284 12.73 -14.52 -32.16
N HIS A 285 11.77 -14.03 -31.37
CA HIS A 285 11.83 -12.69 -30.78
C HIS A 285 12.96 -12.57 -29.73
N ASP A 286 13.20 -13.60 -28.93
CA ASP A 286 14.31 -13.63 -27.97
C ASP A 286 15.68 -13.64 -28.67
N LEU A 287 15.80 -14.37 -29.78
CA LEU A 287 16.99 -14.32 -30.66
C LEU A 287 17.18 -12.92 -31.25
N PHE A 288 16.11 -12.26 -31.66
CA PHE A 288 16.16 -10.88 -32.15
C PHE A 288 16.62 -9.89 -31.07
N VAL A 289 16.10 -9.99 -29.84
CA VAL A 289 16.55 -9.16 -28.71
C VAL A 289 18.02 -9.42 -28.38
N THR A 290 18.44 -10.69 -28.41
CA THR A 290 19.84 -11.08 -28.18
C THR A 290 20.76 -10.53 -29.28
N PHE A 291 20.32 -10.56 -30.54
CA PHE A 291 20.99 -9.92 -31.66
C PHE A 291 21.15 -8.41 -31.44
N LEU A 292 20.08 -7.69 -31.10
CA LEU A 292 20.15 -6.25 -30.85
C LEU A 292 21.14 -5.88 -29.74
N LYS A 293 21.24 -6.70 -28.69
CA LYS A 293 22.21 -6.52 -27.59
C LYS A 293 23.64 -6.83 -28.02
N ASN A 294 23.87 -7.94 -28.71
CA ASN A 294 25.20 -8.39 -29.13
C ASN A 294 25.89 -7.43 -30.12
N TYR A 295 25.09 -6.78 -30.98
CA TYR A 295 25.59 -5.85 -31.99
C TYR A 295 25.51 -4.37 -31.56
N GLY A 296 25.17 -4.09 -30.30
CA GLY A 296 25.17 -2.73 -29.73
C GLY A 296 24.06 -1.80 -30.25
N LEU A 297 23.14 -2.31 -31.07
CA LEU A 297 21.97 -1.58 -31.58
C LEU A 297 20.99 -1.21 -30.47
N TRP A 298 20.98 -1.98 -29.38
CA TRP A 298 20.12 -1.75 -28.21
C TRP A 298 20.32 -0.36 -27.59
N ASN A 299 21.57 0.08 -27.41
CA ASN A 299 21.91 1.35 -26.77
C ASN A 299 21.62 2.59 -27.65
N GLN A 300 21.32 2.39 -28.94
CA GLN A 300 20.98 3.44 -29.90
C GLN A 300 19.47 3.61 -30.07
N LEU A 301 18.67 2.78 -29.38
CA LEU A 301 17.22 2.86 -29.42
C LEU A 301 16.73 4.05 -28.61
N GLY A 302 15.82 4.81 -29.19
CA GLY A 302 15.14 5.93 -28.56
C GLY A 302 13.67 5.62 -28.37
N CYS A 303 12.82 6.38 -29.06
CA CYS A 303 11.37 6.37 -28.87
C CYS A 303 10.65 6.18 -30.20
N VAL A 304 9.60 5.35 -30.22
CA VAL A 304 8.70 5.14 -31.37
C VAL A 304 7.33 5.73 -31.04
N SER A 305 6.72 6.38 -32.03
CA SER A 305 5.29 6.70 -31.99
C SER A 305 4.48 5.42 -32.14
N THR A 306 3.74 5.05 -31.11
CA THR A 306 2.83 3.90 -31.17
C THR A 306 1.61 4.22 -32.03
N ILE A 307 0.92 3.17 -32.48
CA ILE A 307 -0.32 3.25 -33.29
C ILE A 307 -1.42 4.11 -32.61
N HIS A 308 -1.32 4.33 -31.29
CA HIS A 308 -2.28 5.07 -30.47
C HIS A 308 -1.87 6.52 -30.18
N GLY A 309 -0.84 7.04 -30.85
CA GLY A 309 -0.43 8.44 -30.75
C GLY A 309 0.44 8.79 -29.54
N ASN A 310 0.78 7.82 -28.68
CA ASN A 310 1.69 8.00 -27.55
C ASN A 310 3.11 7.58 -27.92
N MET A 311 4.10 8.38 -27.52
CA MET A 311 5.52 8.04 -27.65
C MET A 311 5.87 6.93 -26.66
N MET A 312 6.53 5.87 -27.14
CA MET A 312 6.94 4.71 -26.34
C MET A 312 8.40 4.37 -26.62
N PRO A 313 9.21 4.04 -25.60
CA PRO A 313 10.55 3.50 -25.82
C PRO A 313 10.50 2.21 -26.64
N THR A 314 11.40 2.07 -27.63
CA THR A 314 11.43 0.90 -28.52
C THR A 314 11.64 -0.40 -27.73
N SER A 315 12.44 -0.35 -26.65
CA SER A 315 12.67 -1.47 -25.73
C SER A 315 11.39 -1.98 -25.04
N LEU A 316 10.51 -1.06 -24.63
CA LEU A 316 9.23 -1.41 -24.01
C LEU A 316 8.22 -1.93 -25.03
N LEU A 317 8.27 -1.45 -26.28
CA LEU A 317 7.46 -1.99 -27.38
C LEU A 317 7.83 -3.44 -27.70
N LEU A 318 9.13 -3.76 -27.69
CA LEU A 318 9.61 -5.13 -27.83
C LEU A 318 9.11 -6.02 -26.68
N CYS A 319 9.05 -5.49 -25.46
CA CYS A 319 8.46 -6.20 -24.32
C CYS A 319 6.96 -6.44 -24.53
N GLU A 320 6.20 -5.43 -24.95
CA GLU A 320 4.75 -5.53 -25.23
C GLU A 320 4.43 -6.63 -26.26
N HIS A 321 5.25 -6.78 -27.29
CA HIS A 321 5.05 -7.84 -28.28
C HIS A 321 5.15 -9.24 -27.68
N VAL A 322 6.08 -9.47 -26.75
CA VAL A 322 6.19 -10.76 -26.06
C VAL A 322 5.08 -10.94 -25.02
N GLU A 323 4.69 -9.87 -24.32
CA GLU A 323 3.52 -9.90 -23.43
C GLU A 323 2.25 -10.33 -24.18
N LYS A 324 2.06 -9.84 -25.42
CA LYS A 324 0.93 -10.24 -26.28
C LYS A 324 1.04 -11.69 -26.76
N LEU A 325 2.25 -12.20 -27.01
CA LEU A 325 2.49 -13.62 -27.32
C LEU A 325 2.12 -14.52 -26.13
N GLU A 326 2.52 -14.15 -24.91
CA GLU A 326 2.15 -14.88 -23.70
C GLU A 326 0.64 -14.81 -23.42
N ALA A 327 0.02 -13.64 -23.59
CA ALA A 327 -1.43 -13.49 -23.50
C ALA A 327 -2.17 -14.37 -24.53
N ALA A 328 -1.64 -14.49 -25.75
CA ALA A 328 -2.19 -15.35 -26.79
C ALA A 328 -2.07 -16.85 -26.46
N LYS A 329 -0.99 -17.27 -25.77
CA LYS A 329 -0.86 -18.65 -25.27
C LYS A 329 -1.90 -18.95 -24.21
N GLY A 330 -2.08 -18.07 -23.22
CA GLY A 330 -3.11 -18.23 -22.19
C GLY A 330 -4.52 -18.30 -22.78
N LEU A 331 -4.82 -17.48 -23.78
CA LEU A 331 -6.08 -17.56 -24.52
C LEU A 331 -6.25 -18.92 -25.23
N ARG A 332 -5.17 -19.48 -25.78
CA ARG A 332 -5.22 -20.76 -26.50
C ARG A 332 -5.42 -21.95 -25.59
N GLU A 333 -4.83 -21.94 -24.40
CA GLU A 333 -5.02 -22.99 -23.39
C GLU A 333 -6.50 -23.07 -23.01
N LEU A 334 -7.11 -21.93 -22.66
CA LEU A 334 -8.53 -21.83 -22.31
C LEU A 334 -9.49 -21.96 -23.50
N HIS A 335 -9.00 -21.83 -24.73
CA HIS A 335 -9.78 -22.07 -25.94
C HIS A 335 -10.31 -23.50 -26.01
N THR A 336 -9.56 -24.47 -25.47
CA THR A 336 -9.96 -25.88 -25.43
C THR A 336 -11.20 -26.10 -24.56
N GLU A 337 -11.35 -25.32 -23.49
CA GLU A 337 -12.43 -25.41 -22.51
C GLU A 337 -13.67 -24.60 -22.94
N HIS A 338 -13.46 -23.43 -23.57
CA HIS A 338 -14.51 -22.47 -23.92
C HIS A 338 -14.65 -22.20 -25.42
N THR A 339 -14.57 -23.25 -26.23
CA THR A 339 -14.61 -23.21 -27.70
C THR A 339 -15.75 -22.37 -28.30
N LYS A 340 -17.00 -22.57 -27.86
CA LYS A 340 -18.19 -21.92 -28.45
C LYS A 340 -18.18 -20.39 -28.29
N LEU A 341 -17.75 -19.90 -27.14
CA LEU A 341 -17.70 -18.48 -26.81
C LEU A 341 -16.60 -17.80 -27.62
N LEU A 342 -15.39 -18.38 -27.55
CA LEU A 342 -14.20 -17.81 -28.17
C LEU A 342 -14.25 -17.87 -29.70
N ASP A 343 -14.80 -18.93 -30.30
CA ASP A 343 -14.96 -19.00 -31.76
C ASP A 343 -15.88 -17.92 -32.31
N HIS A 344 -16.90 -17.53 -31.56
CA HIS A 344 -17.78 -16.43 -31.94
C HIS A 344 -17.04 -15.08 -31.84
N CYS A 345 -16.34 -14.84 -30.73
CA CYS A 345 -15.56 -13.62 -30.52
C CYS A 345 -14.46 -13.47 -31.59
N ILE A 346 -13.72 -14.54 -31.88
CA ILE A 346 -12.68 -14.58 -32.92
C ILE A 346 -13.28 -14.26 -34.29
N ARG A 347 -14.44 -14.83 -34.65
CA ARG A 347 -15.11 -14.51 -35.93
C ARG A 347 -15.55 -13.05 -35.99
N SER A 348 -16.00 -12.48 -34.88
CA SER A 348 -16.38 -11.06 -34.83
C SER A 348 -15.18 -10.14 -35.04
N VAL A 349 -14.05 -10.43 -34.37
CA VAL A 349 -12.79 -9.70 -34.54
C VAL A 349 -12.27 -9.82 -35.98
N VAL A 350 -12.24 -11.02 -36.56
CA VAL A 350 -11.78 -11.22 -37.95
C VAL A 350 -12.68 -10.47 -38.96
N LYS A 351 -13.99 -10.41 -38.71
CA LYS A 351 -14.91 -9.59 -39.53
C LYS A 351 -14.64 -8.10 -39.39
N ALA A 352 -14.38 -7.62 -38.17
CA ALA A 352 -14.02 -6.22 -37.93
C ALA A 352 -12.73 -5.81 -38.65
N ARG A 353 -11.78 -6.74 -38.83
CA ARG A 353 -10.53 -6.56 -39.58
C ARG A 353 -10.68 -6.53 -41.10
N GLN A 354 -11.88 -6.74 -41.65
CA GLN A 354 -12.19 -6.71 -43.10
C GLN A 354 -11.29 -7.61 -43.97
N GLN A 355 -10.78 -8.73 -43.45
CA GLN A 355 -9.95 -9.66 -44.24
C GLN A 355 -10.80 -10.71 -44.95
N SER A 356 -10.46 -10.99 -46.21
CA SER A 356 -11.05 -12.09 -46.98
C SER A 356 -10.56 -13.42 -46.43
N LEU A 357 -11.49 -14.30 -46.07
CA LEU A 357 -11.20 -15.68 -45.65
C LEU A 357 -10.84 -16.51 -46.90
N PRO A 358 -9.59 -16.98 -47.05
CA PRO A 358 -9.30 -18.02 -48.03
C PRO A 358 -9.98 -19.33 -47.60
N SER A 359 -10.46 -20.12 -48.55
CA SER A 359 -11.30 -21.31 -48.31
C SER A 359 -10.61 -22.46 -47.55
N THR A 360 -9.30 -22.36 -47.32
CA THR A 360 -8.46 -23.37 -46.64
C THR A 360 -8.17 -23.08 -45.17
N LEU A 361 -8.36 -21.83 -44.70
CA LEU A 361 -7.95 -21.41 -43.35
C LEU A 361 -9.15 -21.15 -42.43
N LEU A 362 -8.98 -21.47 -41.14
CA LEU A 362 -9.98 -21.14 -40.12
C LEU A 362 -9.82 -19.69 -39.64
N PRO A 363 -10.89 -19.03 -39.16
CA PRO A 363 -10.80 -17.72 -38.52
C PRO A 363 -9.80 -17.69 -37.35
N GLN A 364 -9.59 -18.84 -36.67
CA GLN A 364 -8.59 -19.00 -35.61
C GLN A 364 -7.16 -18.83 -36.13
N ASP A 365 -6.84 -19.44 -37.27
CA ASP A 365 -5.50 -19.39 -37.87
C ASP A 365 -5.12 -17.94 -38.27
N LEU A 366 -6.09 -17.15 -38.74
CA LEU A 366 -5.89 -15.72 -39.05
C LEU A 366 -5.75 -14.84 -37.80
N PHE A 367 -6.45 -15.18 -36.73
CA PHE A 367 -6.38 -14.44 -35.47
C PHE A 367 -5.04 -14.64 -34.77
N TYR A 368 -4.56 -15.89 -34.63
CA TYR A 368 -3.25 -16.19 -34.04
C TYR A 368 -2.07 -15.87 -34.97
N ARG A 369 -2.33 -15.55 -36.23
CA ARG A 369 -1.32 -14.91 -37.09
C ARG A 369 -1.00 -13.51 -36.58
N GLU A 370 -2.01 -12.65 -36.41
CA GLU A 370 -1.83 -11.25 -36.00
C GLU A 370 -1.86 -11.09 -34.48
N VAL A 371 -0.80 -11.56 -33.83
CA VAL A 371 -0.65 -11.51 -32.37
C VAL A 371 -0.54 -10.06 -31.87
N SER A 372 -0.02 -9.15 -32.68
CA SER A 372 0.11 -7.72 -32.34
C SER A 372 -1.24 -7.05 -31.98
N LYS A 373 -2.36 -7.60 -32.47
CA LYS A 373 -3.73 -7.10 -32.28
C LYS A 373 -4.59 -7.99 -31.36
N VAL A 374 -3.99 -8.88 -30.58
CA VAL A 374 -4.74 -9.81 -29.70
C VAL A 374 -5.59 -9.07 -28.66
N SER A 375 -5.23 -7.84 -28.28
CA SER A 375 -5.99 -7.00 -27.33
C SER A 375 -7.43 -6.70 -27.76
N GLU A 376 -7.74 -6.73 -29.06
CA GLU A 376 -9.08 -6.46 -29.60
C GLU A 376 -10.14 -7.49 -29.16
N ILE A 377 -9.72 -8.69 -28.73
CA ILE A 377 -10.64 -9.75 -28.31
C ILE A 377 -11.33 -9.43 -26.97
N LEU A 378 -10.66 -8.72 -26.07
CA LEU A 378 -11.12 -8.45 -24.70
C LEU A 378 -12.43 -7.63 -24.67
N PRO A 379 -12.54 -6.46 -25.36
CA PRO A 379 -13.80 -5.71 -25.36
C PRO A 379 -14.94 -6.44 -26.09
N VAL A 380 -14.61 -7.23 -27.12
CA VAL A 380 -15.59 -8.06 -27.85
C VAL A 380 -16.12 -9.18 -26.96
N LEU A 381 -15.28 -9.74 -26.08
CA LEU A 381 -15.66 -10.79 -25.11
C LEU A 381 -16.72 -10.26 -24.13
N VAL A 382 -16.45 -9.13 -23.49
CA VAL A 382 -17.35 -8.50 -22.52
C VAL A 382 -18.66 -8.04 -23.19
N SER A 383 -18.57 -7.50 -24.42
CA SER A 383 -19.76 -7.12 -25.18
C SER A 383 -20.64 -8.34 -25.50
N ARG A 384 -20.01 -9.46 -25.86
CA ARG A 384 -20.72 -10.71 -26.14
C ARG A 384 -21.36 -11.30 -24.89
N GLU A 385 -20.69 -11.21 -23.75
CA GLU A 385 -21.26 -11.61 -22.47
C GLU A 385 -22.52 -10.81 -22.17
N LYS A 386 -22.50 -9.49 -22.31
CA LYS A 386 -23.69 -8.64 -22.12
C LYS A 386 -24.86 -9.05 -23.01
N GLU A 387 -24.61 -9.36 -24.27
CA GLU A 387 -25.65 -9.84 -25.19
C GLU A 387 -26.24 -11.18 -24.75
N LEU A 388 -25.40 -12.09 -24.23
CA LEU A 388 -25.82 -13.40 -23.74
C LEU A 388 -26.56 -13.31 -22.40
N LEU A 389 -26.20 -12.36 -21.53
CA LEU A 389 -26.91 -12.06 -20.28
C LEU A 389 -28.26 -11.37 -20.55
N ALA A 390 -28.37 -10.59 -21.62
CA ALA A 390 -29.63 -10.01 -22.07
C ALA A 390 -30.59 -11.06 -22.67
N SER A 391 -30.06 -12.21 -23.11
CA SER A 391 -30.89 -13.37 -23.47
C SER A 391 -31.26 -14.15 -22.21
N ASP A 392 -32.54 -14.43 -22.01
CA ASP A 392 -33.08 -15.05 -20.79
C ASP A 392 -32.57 -16.49 -20.61
N GLN A 393 -31.40 -16.64 -19.98
CA GLN A 393 -30.69 -17.92 -19.79
C GLN A 393 -30.86 -18.43 -18.36
N PRO A 394 -30.77 -19.76 -18.14
CA PRO A 394 -30.83 -20.32 -16.79
C PRO A 394 -29.62 -19.86 -15.94
N SER A 395 -29.84 -19.61 -14.66
CA SER A 395 -28.86 -19.01 -13.73
C SER A 395 -27.53 -19.76 -13.63
N HIS A 396 -27.53 -21.09 -13.78
CA HIS A 396 -26.29 -21.87 -13.81
C HIS A 396 -25.44 -21.56 -15.06
N THR A 397 -26.07 -21.34 -16.21
CA THR A 397 -25.36 -21.01 -17.45
C THR A 397 -24.80 -19.60 -17.38
N VAL A 398 -25.52 -18.66 -16.78
CA VAL A 398 -25.05 -17.29 -16.51
C VAL A 398 -23.81 -17.29 -15.62
N VAL A 399 -23.85 -17.99 -14.49
CA VAL A 399 -22.69 -18.08 -13.59
C VAL A 399 -21.50 -18.75 -14.27
N SER A 400 -21.72 -19.85 -15.03
CA SER A 400 -20.65 -20.51 -15.78
C SER A 400 -20.04 -19.62 -16.88
N LEU A 401 -20.86 -18.76 -17.49
CA LEU A 401 -20.44 -17.80 -18.52
C LEU A 401 -19.56 -16.71 -17.91
N ILE A 402 -20.00 -16.12 -16.80
CA ILE A 402 -19.26 -15.08 -16.07
C ILE A 402 -17.91 -15.64 -15.58
N LEU A 403 -17.90 -16.85 -15.01
CA LEU A 403 -16.67 -17.52 -14.58
C LEU A 403 -15.72 -17.78 -15.74
N ALA A 404 -16.24 -18.26 -16.88
CA ALA A 404 -15.44 -18.50 -18.08
C ALA A 404 -14.80 -17.20 -18.60
N VAL A 405 -15.57 -16.12 -18.70
CA VAL A 405 -15.05 -14.82 -19.17
C VAL A 405 -14.04 -14.24 -18.17
N ASN A 406 -14.31 -14.33 -16.87
CA ASN A 406 -13.37 -13.91 -15.84
C ASN A 406 -12.05 -14.67 -15.94
N ALA A 407 -12.09 -16.00 -16.06
CA ALA A 407 -10.91 -16.84 -16.19
C ALA A 407 -10.10 -16.51 -17.46
N ILE A 408 -10.77 -16.26 -18.59
CA ILE A 408 -10.10 -15.88 -19.85
C ILE A 408 -9.42 -14.52 -19.72
N LEU A 409 -10.12 -13.51 -19.20
CA LEU A 409 -9.56 -12.17 -19.02
C LEU A 409 -8.38 -12.19 -18.03
N GLU A 410 -8.55 -12.88 -16.90
CA GLU A 410 -7.52 -13.01 -15.87
C GLU A 410 -6.29 -13.74 -16.42
N ALA A 411 -6.44 -14.89 -17.08
CA ALA A 411 -5.30 -15.64 -17.61
C ALA A 411 -4.51 -14.84 -18.67
N MET A 412 -5.20 -14.18 -19.61
CA MET A 412 -4.53 -13.37 -20.64
C MET A 412 -3.72 -12.22 -20.04
N LEU A 413 -4.33 -11.49 -19.10
CA LEU A 413 -3.71 -10.29 -18.53
C LEU A 413 -2.67 -10.63 -17.45
N HIS A 414 -2.90 -11.67 -16.66
CA HIS A 414 -1.96 -12.11 -15.63
C HIS A 414 -0.67 -12.67 -16.23
N LEU A 415 -0.74 -13.49 -17.28
CA LEU A 415 0.48 -13.99 -17.96
C LEU A 415 1.30 -12.85 -18.56
N ALA A 416 0.64 -11.83 -19.13
CA ALA A 416 1.31 -10.64 -19.63
C ALA A 416 2.01 -9.85 -18.51
N LEU A 417 1.34 -9.66 -17.36
CA LEU A 417 1.93 -8.98 -16.21
C LEU A 417 3.08 -9.77 -15.58
N GLN A 418 2.92 -11.08 -15.43
CA GLN A 418 3.95 -11.96 -14.88
C GLN A 418 5.21 -11.89 -15.74
N TYR A 419 5.06 -11.96 -17.07
CA TYR A 419 6.20 -11.83 -17.99
C TYR A 419 6.92 -10.50 -17.82
N ARG A 420 6.17 -9.40 -17.68
CA ARG A 420 6.73 -8.07 -17.43
C ARG A 420 7.55 -8.06 -16.14
N GLN A 421 6.98 -8.53 -15.04
CA GLN A 421 7.63 -8.54 -13.72
C GLN A 421 8.90 -9.38 -13.72
N THR A 422 8.91 -10.54 -14.40
CA THR A 422 10.10 -11.39 -14.48
C THR A 422 11.20 -10.83 -15.37
N ASN A 423 10.85 -10.07 -16.41
CA ASN A 423 11.80 -9.63 -17.43
C ASN A 423 12.08 -8.11 -17.41
N VAL A 424 11.70 -7.39 -16.35
CA VAL A 424 12.00 -5.95 -16.21
C VAL A 424 13.48 -5.67 -16.46
N SER A 425 14.39 -6.47 -15.89
CA SER A 425 15.84 -6.30 -16.06
C SER A 425 16.36 -6.51 -17.49
N LYS A 426 15.62 -7.26 -18.33
CA LYS A 426 16.01 -7.50 -19.72
C LYS A 426 15.68 -6.31 -20.64
N TYR A 427 14.66 -5.53 -20.29
CA TYR A 427 14.12 -4.47 -21.15
C TYR A 427 14.23 -3.06 -20.56
N ALA A 428 14.50 -2.93 -19.26
CA ALA A 428 14.64 -1.64 -18.59
C ALA A 428 15.98 -0.98 -18.95
N GLU A 429 15.90 0.20 -19.56
CA GLU A 429 16.99 1.17 -19.61
C GLU A 429 16.69 2.29 -18.60
N GLU A 430 17.68 2.66 -17.80
CA GLU A 430 17.59 3.75 -16.82
C GLU A 430 17.38 5.13 -17.49
N SER A 431 17.54 5.23 -18.81
CA SER A 431 17.72 6.51 -19.50
C SER A 431 16.47 7.07 -20.20
N CYS A 432 15.45 6.25 -20.49
CA CYS A 432 14.34 6.67 -21.37
C CYS A 432 12.94 6.41 -20.80
N LEU A 433 12.66 6.94 -19.61
CA LEU A 433 11.27 7.08 -19.14
C LEU A 433 10.63 8.32 -19.80
N ILE A 434 9.74 8.10 -20.76
CA ILE A 434 8.88 9.15 -21.33
C ILE A 434 7.71 9.39 -20.35
N PRO A 435 7.37 10.65 -20.02
CA PRO A 435 6.20 10.94 -19.20
C PRO A 435 4.91 10.45 -19.86
N GLY A 436 4.07 9.71 -19.12
CA GLY A 436 2.75 9.27 -19.58
C GLY A 436 2.71 7.90 -20.27
N TYR A 437 3.73 7.07 -20.09
CA TYR A 437 3.74 5.71 -20.62
C TYR A 437 2.56 4.89 -20.07
N THR A 438 1.79 4.30 -20.99
CA THR A 438 0.66 3.42 -20.68
C THR A 438 0.94 2.06 -21.29
N HIS A 439 0.97 1.02 -20.45
CA HIS A 439 1.04 -0.35 -20.91
C HIS A 439 -0.20 -0.70 -21.72
N TRP A 440 -0.09 -1.64 -22.67
CA TRP A 440 -1.25 -2.09 -23.43
C TRP A 440 -2.35 -2.64 -22.51
N THR A 441 -1.99 -3.37 -21.44
CA THR A 441 -2.90 -3.88 -20.39
C THR A 441 -3.65 -2.77 -19.63
N ALA A 442 -3.16 -1.54 -19.69
CA ALA A 442 -3.70 -0.35 -19.01
C ALA A 442 -4.30 0.68 -19.99
N THR A 443 -4.53 0.30 -21.25
CA THR A 443 -5.24 1.14 -22.22
C THR A 443 -6.67 1.42 -21.77
N PRO A 444 -7.25 2.58 -22.14
CA PRO A 444 -8.60 2.95 -21.71
C PRO A 444 -9.65 1.90 -22.08
N ASP A 445 -9.54 1.31 -23.27
CA ASP A 445 -10.46 0.27 -23.76
C ASP A 445 -10.42 -0.99 -22.88
N ILE A 446 -9.23 -1.42 -22.45
CA ILE A 446 -9.06 -2.59 -21.57
C ILE A 446 -9.49 -2.25 -20.14
N ARG A 447 -9.18 -1.04 -19.64
CA ARG A 447 -9.66 -0.59 -18.32
C ARG A 447 -11.18 -0.55 -18.25
N GLU A 448 -11.83 -0.09 -19.32
CA GLU A 448 -13.27 -0.10 -19.43
C GLU A 448 -13.80 -1.55 -19.48
N ALA A 449 -13.20 -2.42 -20.29
CA ALA A 449 -13.59 -3.84 -20.36
C ALA A 449 -13.51 -4.54 -18.99
N ILE A 450 -12.40 -4.35 -18.24
CA ILE A 450 -12.22 -4.92 -16.89
C ILE A 450 -13.26 -4.33 -15.91
N THR A 451 -13.45 -3.00 -15.93
CA THR A 451 -14.45 -2.35 -15.06
C THR A 451 -15.86 -2.88 -15.34
N GLN A 452 -16.21 -3.03 -16.61
CA GLN A 452 -17.50 -3.57 -17.02
C GLN A 452 -17.64 -5.03 -16.56
N GLN A 453 -16.59 -5.84 -16.67
CA GLN A 453 -16.60 -7.23 -16.22
C GLN A 453 -16.82 -7.36 -14.70
N ILE A 454 -16.12 -6.55 -13.91
CA ILE A 454 -16.28 -6.55 -12.46
C ILE A 454 -17.72 -6.16 -12.09
N ASN A 455 -18.29 -5.16 -12.76
CA ASN A 455 -19.68 -4.77 -12.53
C ASN A 455 -20.67 -5.88 -12.90
N LEU A 456 -20.47 -6.58 -14.02
CA LEU A 456 -21.31 -7.72 -14.40
C LEU A 456 -21.20 -8.88 -13.40
N SER A 457 -19.98 -9.17 -12.94
CA SER A 457 -19.73 -10.20 -11.93
C SER A 457 -20.41 -9.88 -10.60
N LEU A 458 -20.43 -8.60 -10.19
CA LEU A 458 -21.11 -8.15 -8.97
C LEU A 458 -22.63 -8.12 -9.11
N GLN A 459 -23.17 -7.66 -10.25
CA GLN A 459 -24.61 -7.47 -10.45
C GLN A 459 -25.35 -8.76 -10.81
N HIS A 460 -24.72 -9.66 -11.58
CA HIS A 460 -25.34 -10.89 -12.07
C HIS A 460 -24.68 -12.13 -11.48
N GLY A 461 -23.36 -12.14 -11.31
CA GLY A 461 -22.62 -13.32 -10.82
C GLY A 461 -22.90 -13.66 -9.36
N VAL A 462 -22.74 -12.69 -8.46
CA VAL A 462 -22.95 -12.89 -7.01
C VAL A 462 -24.39 -13.28 -6.64
N PRO A 463 -25.45 -12.60 -7.11
CA PRO A 463 -26.81 -12.94 -6.70
C PRO A 463 -27.33 -14.24 -7.31
N GLU A 464 -26.85 -14.64 -8.50
CA GLU A 464 -27.27 -15.88 -9.15
C GLU A 464 -26.51 -17.12 -8.66
N ALA A 465 -25.32 -16.94 -8.07
CA ALA A 465 -24.56 -18.00 -7.43
C ALA A 465 -25.20 -18.37 -6.07
N ARG A 466 -25.80 -19.57 -6.00
CA ARG A 466 -26.41 -20.09 -4.76
C ARG A 466 -25.40 -20.75 -3.81
N GLU A 467 -24.23 -21.13 -4.33
CA GLU A 467 -23.18 -21.84 -3.59
C GLU A 467 -22.10 -20.87 -3.09
N ILE A 468 -21.71 -21.03 -1.82
CA ILE A 468 -20.72 -20.17 -1.14
C ILE A 468 -19.34 -20.32 -1.79
N ASP A 469 -18.97 -21.53 -2.24
CA ASP A 469 -17.68 -21.80 -2.88
C ASP A 469 -17.59 -21.10 -4.25
N VAL A 470 -18.69 -21.09 -5.01
CA VAL A 470 -18.77 -20.40 -6.31
C VAL A 470 -18.75 -18.88 -6.13
N GLN A 471 -19.46 -18.36 -5.12
CA GLN A 471 -19.33 -16.94 -4.75
C GLN A 471 -17.90 -16.60 -4.35
N GLY A 472 -17.24 -17.48 -3.58
CA GLY A 472 -15.84 -17.39 -3.23
C GLY A 472 -14.92 -17.33 -4.45
N LEU A 473 -15.18 -18.14 -5.49
CA LEU A 473 -14.41 -18.08 -6.74
C LEU A 473 -14.66 -16.77 -7.50
N ILE A 474 -15.92 -16.32 -7.62
CA ILE A 474 -16.25 -15.06 -8.29
C ILE A 474 -15.54 -13.88 -7.61
N TYR A 475 -15.57 -13.81 -6.28
CA TYR A 475 -14.86 -12.75 -5.55
C TYR A 475 -13.34 -12.84 -5.71
N GLN A 476 -12.77 -14.04 -5.87
CA GLN A 476 -11.33 -14.18 -6.12
C GLN A 476 -10.97 -13.63 -7.49
N ASN A 477 -11.75 -13.97 -8.52
CA ASN A 477 -11.55 -13.46 -9.87
C ASN A 477 -11.76 -11.93 -9.92
N ILE A 478 -12.74 -11.39 -9.18
CA ILE A 478 -12.93 -9.93 -9.06
C ILE A 478 -11.69 -9.27 -8.46
N VAL A 479 -11.09 -9.87 -7.42
CA VAL A 479 -9.86 -9.35 -6.82
C VAL A 479 -8.70 -9.43 -7.81
N GLY A 480 -8.54 -10.53 -8.53
CA GLY A 480 -7.52 -10.68 -9.58
C GLY A 480 -7.67 -9.61 -10.68
N LEU A 481 -8.87 -9.42 -11.22
CA LEU A 481 -9.15 -8.39 -12.21
C LEU A 481 -8.96 -6.96 -11.67
N ALA A 482 -9.37 -6.70 -10.42
CA ALA A 482 -9.15 -5.42 -9.76
C ALA A 482 -7.66 -5.14 -9.56
N ASP A 483 -6.88 -6.15 -9.18
CA ASP A 483 -5.43 -6.06 -9.02
C ASP A 483 -4.76 -5.63 -10.33
N ILE A 484 -5.13 -6.25 -11.44
CA ILE A 484 -4.61 -5.92 -12.78
C ILE A 484 -4.93 -4.48 -13.16
N LEU A 485 -6.18 -4.03 -12.92
CA LEU A 485 -6.62 -2.67 -13.22
C LEU A 485 -5.81 -1.65 -12.40
N MET A 486 -5.69 -1.91 -11.11
CA MET A 486 -5.07 -1.02 -10.15
C MET A 486 -3.54 -0.95 -10.32
N ASP A 487 -2.89 -2.06 -10.66
CA ASP A 487 -1.47 -2.09 -11.04
C ASP A 487 -1.21 -1.24 -12.30
N GLY A 488 -2.13 -1.30 -13.26
CA GLY A 488 -2.08 -0.47 -14.47
C GLY A 488 -2.16 1.04 -14.18
N TYR A 489 -2.91 1.48 -13.17
CA TYR A 489 -2.91 2.88 -12.72
C TYR A 489 -1.66 3.22 -11.92
N ALA A 490 -1.20 2.33 -11.03
CA ALA A 490 -0.01 2.54 -10.23
C ALA A 490 1.26 2.67 -11.09
N SER A 491 1.40 1.85 -12.14
CA SER A 491 2.51 1.97 -13.10
C SER A 491 2.47 3.28 -13.88
N GLN A 492 1.27 3.74 -14.26
CA GLN A 492 1.11 5.03 -14.94
C GLN A 492 1.50 6.20 -14.01
N LEU A 493 1.12 6.16 -12.72
CA LEU A 493 1.54 7.16 -11.74
C LEU A 493 3.05 7.15 -11.50
N ARG A 494 3.67 5.97 -11.33
CA ARG A 494 5.14 5.84 -11.21
C ARG A 494 5.88 6.39 -12.41
N SER A 495 5.33 6.22 -13.62
CA SER A 495 5.92 6.79 -14.85
C SER A 495 5.89 8.33 -14.88
N LEU A 496 4.96 8.94 -14.16
CA LEU A 496 4.83 10.39 -14.03
C LEU A 496 5.70 10.95 -12.87
N ASP A 497 6.04 10.12 -11.88
CA ASP A 497 6.91 10.48 -10.75
C ASP A 497 8.35 10.81 -11.19
N SER A 498 8.89 10.06 -12.16
CA SER A 498 10.33 10.08 -12.44
C SER A 498 10.86 11.38 -13.09
N LYS A 499 10.01 12.32 -13.51
CA LYS A 499 10.42 13.58 -14.19
C LYS A 499 9.54 14.80 -13.86
N SER A 500 8.99 14.89 -12.64
CA SER A 500 7.98 15.90 -12.24
C SER A 500 8.47 17.37 -12.16
N GLU A 501 9.75 17.67 -12.36
CA GLU A 501 10.24 19.06 -12.21
C GLU A 501 10.13 19.94 -13.48
N ALA A 502 9.86 19.38 -14.66
CA ALA A 502 10.08 20.12 -15.92
C ALA A 502 8.82 20.58 -16.71
N VAL A 503 7.60 20.09 -16.44
CA VAL A 503 6.42 20.44 -17.27
C VAL A 503 5.15 20.69 -16.44
N PRO A 504 4.60 21.93 -16.42
CA PRO A 504 3.40 22.31 -15.66
C PRO A 504 2.13 21.50 -16.01
N ASP A 505 1.92 21.14 -17.28
CA ASP A 505 0.72 20.40 -17.73
C ASP A 505 0.67 18.94 -17.24
N SER A 506 1.82 18.33 -16.93
CA SER A 506 1.90 16.96 -16.41
C SER A 506 1.32 16.84 -14.99
N SER A 507 1.46 17.90 -14.17
CA SER A 507 0.93 17.95 -12.80
C SER A 507 -0.61 17.93 -12.75
N VAL A 508 -1.27 18.60 -13.69
CA VAL A 508 -2.73 18.62 -13.80
C VAL A 508 -3.27 17.28 -14.29
N HIS A 509 -2.57 16.63 -15.23
CA HIS A 509 -2.92 15.29 -15.69
C HIS A 509 -2.74 14.25 -14.59
N ARG A 510 -1.64 14.33 -13.84
CA ARG A 510 -1.39 13.51 -12.66
C ARG A 510 -2.50 13.64 -11.62
N TYR A 511 -2.86 14.86 -11.22
CA TYR A 511 -3.91 15.08 -10.24
C TYR A 511 -5.27 14.53 -10.68
N LYS A 512 -5.60 14.66 -11.97
CA LYS A 512 -6.81 14.04 -12.54
C LYS A 512 -6.76 12.52 -12.46
N LEU A 513 -5.62 11.92 -12.81
CA LEU A 513 -5.43 10.47 -12.77
C LEU A 513 -5.43 9.92 -11.33
N GLU A 514 -4.82 10.61 -10.38
CA GLU A 514 -4.86 10.27 -8.94
C GLU A 514 -6.30 10.29 -8.43
N LYS A 515 -7.08 11.33 -8.76
CA LYS A 515 -8.50 11.39 -8.40
C LYS A 515 -9.33 10.28 -9.05
N GLU A 516 -9.07 9.93 -10.30
CA GLU A 516 -9.74 8.81 -10.96
C GLU A 516 -9.36 7.48 -10.32
N PHE A 517 -8.08 7.30 -10.00
CA PHE A 517 -7.55 6.13 -9.31
C PHE A 517 -8.19 5.97 -7.93
N GLU A 518 -8.25 7.03 -7.12
CA GLU A 518 -8.94 7.03 -5.83
C GLU A 518 -10.41 6.63 -5.99
N LYS A 519 -11.15 7.29 -6.88
CA LYS A 519 -12.57 6.95 -7.11
C LYS A 519 -12.76 5.49 -7.52
N LYS A 520 -11.92 4.96 -8.41
CA LYS A 520 -11.99 3.58 -8.86
C LYS A 520 -11.61 2.60 -7.76
N ARG A 521 -10.57 2.89 -6.98
CA ARG A 521 -10.17 2.11 -5.80
C ARG A 521 -11.33 1.96 -4.81
N HIS A 522 -11.97 3.08 -4.45
CA HIS A 522 -13.11 3.08 -3.54
C HIS A 522 -14.29 2.30 -4.15
N SER A 523 -14.61 2.53 -5.43
CA SER A 523 -15.71 1.83 -6.11
C SER A 523 -15.53 0.31 -6.20
N LEU A 524 -14.30 -0.19 -6.21
CA LEU A 524 -13.99 -1.63 -6.30
C LEU A 524 -13.96 -2.29 -4.93
N ILE A 525 -13.48 -1.59 -3.90
CA ILE A 525 -13.33 -2.15 -2.55
C ILE A 525 -14.66 -2.11 -1.77
N ILE A 526 -15.50 -1.09 -1.95
CA ILE A 526 -16.79 -0.97 -1.24
C ILE A 526 -17.68 -2.21 -1.39
N PRO A 527 -17.92 -2.75 -2.61
CA PRO A 527 -18.74 -3.95 -2.78
C PRO A 527 -18.18 -5.20 -2.07
N LEU A 528 -16.86 -5.31 -1.92
CA LEU A 528 -16.24 -6.40 -1.17
C LEU A 528 -16.49 -6.26 0.34
N LEU A 529 -16.49 -5.02 0.84
CA LEU A 529 -16.76 -4.71 2.25
C LEU A 529 -18.24 -4.93 2.61
N GLU A 530 -19.17 -4.50 1.76
CA GLU A 530 -20.62 -4.73 1.95
C GLU A 530 -20.96 -6.23 2.01
N ASN A 531 -20.25 -7.04 1.22
CA ASN A 531 -20.39 -8.50 1.19
C ASN A 531 -19.54 -9.23 2.26
N LYS A 532 -18.95 -8.49 3.22
CA LYS A 532 -18.16 -9.03 4.35
C LYS A 532 -16.91 -9.82 3.97
N GLN A 533 -16.36 -9.62 2.77
CA GLN A 533 -15.10 -10.23 2.33
C GLN A 533 -13.90 -9.41 2.82
N TYR A 534 -13.74 -9.30 4.14
CA TYR A 534 -12.78 -8.38 4.78
C TYR A 534 -11.32 -8.66 4.42
N ASP A 535 -10.89 -9.92 4.39
CA ASP A 535 -9.49 -10.25 4.12
C ASP A 535 -9.06 -9.93 2.69
N ARG A 536 -9.97 -10.17 1.73
CA ARG A 536 -9.75 -9.89 0.30
C ARG A 536 -9.81 -8.39 -0.01
N ALA A 537 -10.74 -7.69 0.64
CA ALA A 537 -10.80 -6.23 0.57
C ALA A 537 -9.53 -5.61 1.15
N ALA A 538 -9.04 -6.16 2.27
CA ALA A 538 -7.86 -5.65 2.92
C ALA A 538 -6.57 -5.96 2.16
N SER A 539 -6.41 -7.13 1.52
CA SER A 539 -5.24 -7.38 0.67
C SER A 539 -5.13 -6.39 -0.49
N LEU A 540 -6.27 -6.01 -1.10
CA LEU A 540 -6.30 -5.01 -2.15
C LEU A 540 -6.02 -3.60 -1.60
N ALA A 541 -6.61 -3.26 -0.46
CA ALA A 541 -6.42 -1.97 0.19
C ALA A 541 -4.99 -1.78 0.75
N GLU A 542 -4.34 -2.84 1.22
CA GLU A 542 -2.93 -2.84 1.64
C GLU A 542 -2.01 -2.59 0.44
N LYS A 543 -2.22 -3.32 -0.66
CA LYS A 543 -1.38 -3.23 -1.86
C LYS A 543 -1.43 -1.86 -2.52
N TYR A 544 -2.62 -1.24 -2.56
CA TYR A 544 -2.84 0.07 -3.18
C TYR A 544 -2.99 1.21 -2.18
N GLU A 545 -2.68 0.96 -0.91
CA GLU A 545 -2.61 1.97 0.16
C GLU A 545 -3.90 2.80 0.28
N ASP A 546 -5.05 2.13 0.33
CA ASP A 546 -6.33 2.78 0.63
C ASP A 546 -6.56 2.83 2.13
N PHE A 547 -6.07 3.90 2.77
CA PHE A 547 -6.22 4.07 4.21
C PHE A 547 -7.69 4.19 4.65
N GLU A 548 -8.57 4.80 3.86
CA GLU A 548 -10.00 4.92 4.23
C GLU A 548 -10.65 3.53 4.31
N MET A 549 -10.38 2.68 3.32
CA MET A 549 -10.94 1.33 3.30
C MET A 549 -10.34 0.42 4.36
N LEU A 550 -9.02 0.48 4.59
CA LEU A 550 -8.39 -0.25 5.70
C LEU A 550 -9.01 0.14 7.04
N MET A 551 -9.34 1.42 7.22
CA MET A 551 -10.00 1.90 8.43
C MET A 551 -11.42 1.37 8.58
N ARG A 552 -12.24 1.42 7.52
CA ARG A 552 -13.59 0.85 7.56
C ARG A 552 -13.57 -0.66 7.83
N ILE A 553 -12.57 -1.37 7.33
CA ILE A 553 -12.39 -2.81 7.60
C ILE A 553 -12.01 -3.03 9.06
N CYS A 554 -11.06 -2.27 9.60
CA CYS A 554 -10.65 -2.40 11.01
C CYS A 554 -11.80 -2.05 11.96
N ASP A 555 -12.62 -1.05 11.63
CA ASP A 555 -13.79 -0.66 12.41
C ASP A 555 -14.91 -1.72 12.36
N ALA A 556 -15.15 -2.31 11.18
CA ALA A 556 -16.16 -3.37 11.02
C ALA A 556 -15.75 -4.69 11.70
N THR A 557 -14.44 -4.95 11.84
CA THR A 557 -13.90 -6.19 12.42
C THR A 557 -13.43 -6.03 13.88
N ASP A 558 -13.39 -4.80 14.40
CA ASP A 558 -12.80 -4.40 15.69
C ASP A 558 -11.41 -5.02 15.95
N ASN A 559 -10.62 -5.19 14.90
CA ASN A 559 -9.32 -5.86 14.97
C ASN A 559 -8.19 -4.86 15.27
N GLN A 560 -7.92 -4.67 16.56
CA GLN A 560 -6.91 -3.76 17.09
C GLN A 560 -5.48 -4.16 16.68
N ASP A 561 -5.18 -5.45 16.61
CA ASP A 561 -3.84 -5.95 16.23
C ASP A 561 -3.51 -5.60 14.78
N ARG A 562 -4.50 -5.69 13.90
CA ARG A 562 -4.35 -5.34 12.48
C ARG A 562 -4.08 -3.84 12.32
N LEU A 563 -4.79 -3.00 13.06
CA LEU A 563 -4.59 -1.56 13.07
C LEU A 563 -3.19 -1.17 13.56
N GLN A 564 -2.69 -1.86 14.61
CA GLN A 564 -1.32 -1.64 15.11
C GLN A 564 -0.27 -1.99 14.06
N ARG A 565 -0.44 -3.09 13.32
CA ARG A 565 0.47 -3.46 12.22
C ARG A 565 0.50 -2.39 11.14
N TYR A 566 -0.66 -1.87 10.73
CA TYR A 566 -0.72 -0.81 9.72
C TYR A 566 -0.06 0.48 10.19
N ARG A 567 -0.22 0.87 11.45
CA ARG A 567 0.48 2.02 11.99
C ARG A 567 2.01 1.86 11.88
N MET A 568 2.53 0.69 12.25
CA MET A 568 3.97 0.43 12.17
C MET A 568 4.47 0.38 10.72
N GLN A 569 3.71 -0.22 9.81
CA GLN A 569 4.09 -0.37 8.40
C GLN A 569 4.04 0.97 7.64
N TYR A 570 3.05 1.82 7.94
CA TYR A 570 2.80 3.08 7.23
C TYR A 570 3.15 4.34 8.03
N ALA A 571 4.00 4.23 9.06
CA ALA A 571 4.44 5.36 9.88
C ALA A 571 5.01 6.52 9.02
N ASN A 572 5.87 6.19 8.06
CA ASN A 572 6.50 7.16 7.16
C ASN A 572 5.52 7.88 6.22
N LYS A 573 4.30 7.36 6.07
CA LYS A 573 3.25 7.92 5.19
C LYS A 573 2.19 8.71 5.96
N GLY A 574 2.36 8.87 7.27
CA GLY A 574 1.43 9.64 8.09
C GLY A 574 0.09 8.93 8.34
N PHE A 575 0.06 7.60 8.33
CA PHE A 575 -1.15 6.82 8.60
C PHE A 575 -1.84 7.21 9.92
N ALA A 576 -1.06 7.50 10.96
CA ALA A 576 -1.59 7.94 12.25
C ALA A 576 -2.37 9.26 12.16
N LYS A 577 -1.89 10.24 11.38
CA LYS A 577 -2.62 11.50 11.17
C LYS A 577 -3.95 11.27 10.46
N PHE A 578 -3.93 10.47 9.40
CA PHE A 578 -5.14 10.09 8.66
C PHE A 578 -6.15 9.35 9.53
N LEU A 579 -5.65 8.45 10.38
CA LEU A 579 -6.45 7.71 11.36
C LEU A 579 -7.19 8.64 12.32
N PHE A 580 -6.48 9.64 12.87
CA PHE A 580 -7.08 10.58 13.80
C PHE A 580 -8.10 11.49 13.12
N GLU A 581 -7.82 11.99 11.92
CA GLU A 581 -8.78 12.75 11.11
C GLU A 581 -10.04 11.93 10.81
N TRP A 582 -9.88 10.66 10.48
CA TRP A 582 -11.00 9.76 10.21
C TRP A 582 -11.88 9.54 11.45
N TYR A 583 -11.28 9.23 12.61
CA TYR A 583 -12.02 9.07 13.86
C TYR A 583 -12.75 10.35 14.29
N MET A 584 -12.15 11.51 14.01
CA MET A 584 -12.77 12.81 14.27
C MET A 584 -13.98 13.06 13.36
N ARG A 585 -13.88 12.70 12.07
CA ARG A 585 -14.98 12.80 11.09
C ARG A 585 -16.16 11.90 11.45
N GLU A 586 -15.90 10.68 11.91
CA GLU A 586 -16.93 9.71 12.32
C GLU A 586 -17.49 9.99 13.74
N GLY A 587 -16.94 10.96 14.47
CA GLY A 587 -17.40 11.33 15.81
C GLY A 587 -17.03 10.31 16.90
N LYS A 588 -16.19 9.32 16.62
CA LYS A 588 -15.79 8.26 17.56
C LYS A 588 -14.62 8.67 18.47
N ARG A 589 -14.76 9.82 19.13
CA ARG A 589 -13.72 10.43 20.00
C ARG A 589 -13.39 9.57 21.22
N SER A 590 -14.40 8.88 21.77
CA SER A 590 -14.21 7.95 22.89
C SER A 590 -13.33 6.76 22.50
N HIS A 591 -13.47 6.23 21.28
CA HIS A 591 -12.63 5.13 20.81
C HIS A 591 -11.17 5.56 20.57
N LEU A 592 -10.96 6.77 20.06
CA LEU A 592 -9.61 7.34 19.88
C LEU A 592 -8.86 7.43 21.22
N LEU A 593 -9.53 7.85 22.30
CA LEU A 593 -8.92 7.99 23.63
C LEU A 593 -8.85 6.66 24.41
N ALA A 594 -9.81 5.76 24.19
CA ALA A 594 -9.88 4.48 24.91
C ALA A 594 -8.83 3.46 24.43
N GLN A 595 -8.42 3.51 23.16
CA GLN A 595 -7.51 2.51 22.61
C GLN A 595 -6.09 2.66 23.19
N PRO A 596 -5.56 1.61 23.85
CA PRO A 596 -4.20 1.62 24.40
C PRO A 596 -3.14 1.66 23.29
N VAL A 597 -3.51 1.19 22.10
CA VAL A 597 -2.63 1.23 20.93
C VAL A 597 -2.26 2.67 20.59
N MET A 598 -3.13 3.65 20.80
CA MET A 598 -2.96 5.05 20.37
C MET A 598 -2.07 5.92 21.28
N GLU A 599 -1.48 5.35 22.33
CA GLU A 599 -0.73 6.04 23.39
C GLU A 599 0.69 6.51 22.99
N GLY A 600 0.90 6.93 21.73
CA GLY A 600 2.20 7.41 21.25
C GLY A 600 2.30 8.93 21.13
N ASP A 601 3.54 9.46 21.07
CA ASP A 601 3.85 10.88 20.85
C ASP A 601 3.22 11.47 19.57
N GLU A 602 2.82 10.63 18.62
CA GLU A 602 2.11 11.06 17.41
C GLU A 602 0.69 11.57 17.71
N LEU A 603 0.04 11.01 18.75
CA LEU A 603 -1.27 11.46 19.18
C LEU A 603 -1.18 12.78 19.93
N SER A 604 -0.20 12.96 20.83
CA SER A 604 0.01 14.26 21.50
C SER A 604 0.31 15.37 20.49
N ASN A 605 1.22 15.13 19.54
CA ASN A 605 1.51 16.09 18.46
C ASN A 605 0.28 16.42 17.59
N PHE A 606 -0.65 15.48 17.40
CA PHE A 606 -1.90 15.73 16.67
C PHE A 606 -2.93 16.48 17.53
N LEU A 607 -3.02 16.17 18.82
CA LEU A 607 -3.93 16.81 19.77
C LEU A 607 -3.52 18.25 20.10
N ASP A 608 -2.23 18.56 20.00
CA ASP A 608 -1.68 19.91 20.17
C ASP A 608 -2.04 20.85 19.01
N ALA A 609 -2.57 20.34 17.90
CA ALA A 609 -3.07 21.17 16.81
C ALA A 609 -4.33 21.96 17.25
N ASP A 610 -4.43 23.21 16.81
CA ASP A 610 -5.43 24.20 17.25
C ASP A 610 -6.89 23.72 17.15
N ASN A 611 -7.18 22.78 16.25
CA ASN A 611 -8.52 22.22 16.03
C ASN A 611 -8.92 21.13 17.04
N VAL A 612 -7.97 20.56 17.81
CA VAL A 612 -8.21 19.42 18.72
C VAL A 612 -7.72 19.67 20.15
N LYS A 613 -7.18 20.87 20.43
CA LYS A 613 -6.67 21.28 21.76
C LYS A 613 -7.66 21.04 22.91
N TYR A 614 -8.99 21.05 22.66
CA TYR A 614 -10.00 20.76 23.68
C TYR A 614 -10.01 19.31 24.20
N LEU A 615 -9.35 18.36 23.51
CA LEU A 615 -9.24 16.95 23.92
C LEU A 615 -7.88 16.60 24.54
N SER A 616 -6.88 17.49 24.44
CA SER A 616 -5.53 17.21 24.92
C SER A 616 -5.50 16.90 26.42
N TRP A 617 -6.23 17.67 27.24
CA TRP A 617 -6.28 17.45 28.69
C TRP A 617 -6.79 16.05 29.09
N LEU A 618 -7.71 15.44 28.32
CA LEU A 618 -8.19 14.08 28.57
C LEU A 618 -7.10 13.04 28.33
N HIS A 619 -6.32 13.24 27.27
CA HIS A 619 -5.20 12.38 26.93
C HIS A 619 -4.09 12.49 27.98
N GLU A 620 -3.72 13.70 28.37
CA GLU A 620 -2.70 13.96 29.40
C GLU A 620 -3.08 13.35 30.76
N ILE A 621 -4.35 13.43 31.17
CA ILE A 621 -4.84 12.75 32.38
C ILE A 621 -4.67 11.23 32.29
N LYS A 622 -4.98 10.63 31.13
CA LYS A 622 -4.80 9.19 30.92
C LYS A 622 -3.32 8.79 31.04
N GLN A 623 -2.41 9.62 30.52
CA GLN A 623 -0.96 9.41 30.62
C GLN A 623 -0.39 9.72 32.02
N ARG A 624 -1.22 10.16 32.97
CA ARG A 624 -0.81 10.66 34.31
C ARG A 624 0.09 11.90 34.25
N ASN A 625 0.09 12.62 33.13
CA ASN A 625 0.79 13.89 33.00
C ASN A 625 -0.13 15.04 33.43
N TYR A 626 -0.29 15.21 34.75
CA TYR A 626 -1.20 16.20 35.31
C TYR A 626 -0.75 17.65 35.06
N THR A 627 0.55 17.90 34.91
CA THR A 627 1.07 19.25 34.61
C THR A 627 0.74 19.66 33.17
N GLY A 628 0.84 18.72 32.21
CA GLY A 628 0.37 18.93 30.83
C GLY A 628 -1.13 19.20 30.77
N ALA A 629 -1.92 18.43 31.52
CA ALA A 629 -3.37 18.62 31.61
C ALA A 629 -3.75 19.99 32.22
N GLN A 630 -3.05 20.43 33.27
CA GLN A 630 -3.26 21.72 33.91
C GLN A 630 -3.06 22.89 32.93
N ARG A 631 -1.94 22.90 32.18
CA ARG A 631 -1.68 23.96 31.19
C ARG A 631 -2.72 23.96 30.08
N ALA A 632 -3.06 22.79 29.54
CA ALA A 632 -4.08 22.68 28.50
C ALA A 632 -5.46 23.17 28.99
N LEU A 633 -5.85 22.83 30.22
CA LEU A 633 -7.11 23.30 30.82
C LEU A 633 -7.11 24.80 31.10
N ALA A 634 -5.98 25.36 31.54
CA ALA A 634 -5.81 26.79 31.74
C ALA A 634 -5.95 27.55 30.41
N ASP A 635 -5.24 27.11 29.36
CA ASP A 635 -5.36 27.69 28.02
C ASP A 635 -6.82 27.66 27.52
N LEU A 636 -7.47 26.50 27.62
CA LEU A 636 -8.89 26.36 27.24
C LEU A 636 -9.82 27.25 28.06
N ALA A 637 -9.50 27.51 29.33
CA ALA A 637 -10.26 28.42 30.17
C ALA A 637 -10.07 29.89 29.77
N THR A 638 -8.88 30.28 29.32
CA THR A 638 -8.62 31.65 28.81
C THR A 638 -9.32 31.91 27.46
N ASP A 639 -9.39 30.90 26.60
CA ASP A 639 -10.09 30.97 25.31
C ASP A 639 -11.63 30.97 25.46
N GLU A 640 -12.14 30.41 26.56
CA GLU A 640 -13.58 30.30 26.81
C GLU A 640 -14.18 31.64 27.24
N LYS A 641 -14.87 32.31 26.30
CA LYS A 641 -15.59 33.57 26.54
C LYS A 641 -17.11 33.42 26.46
N ASN A 642 -17.60 32.30 25.95
CA ASN A 642 -19.01 32.13 25.60
C ASN A 642 -19.85 31.62 26.77
N PHE A 643 -19.29 30.76 27.62
CA PHE A 643 -20.04 30.10 28.70
C PHE A 643 -19.30 30.20 30.04
N LEU A 644 -19.88 30.94 31.00
CA LEU A 644 -19.32 31.10 32.34
C LEU A 644 -19.19 29.76 33.09
N SER A 645 -20.24 28.93 33.04
CA SER A 645 -20.28 27.61 33.69
C SER A 645 -19.18 26.68 33.16
N LYS A 646 -18.90 26.75 31.86
CA LYS A 646 -17.82 26.00 31.22
C LYS A 646 -16.45 26.52 31.66
N LYS A 647 -16.24 27.84 31.68
CA LYS A 647 -14.98 28.44 32.17
C LYS A 647 -14.69 28.03 33.62
N LYS A 648 -15.70 28.09 34.50
CA LYS A 648 -15.60 27.62 35.90
C LYS A 648 -15.22 26.14 35.99
N THR A 649 -15.85 25.30 35.15
CA THR A 649 -15.55 23.86 35.13
C THR A 649 -14.12 23.60 34.66
N LEU A 650 -13.64 24.31 33.63
CA LEU A 650 -12.27 24.17 33.14
C LEU A 650 -11.23 24.63 34.17
N LEU A 651 -11.45 25.77 34.83
CA LEU A 651 -10.56 26.27 35.88
C LEU A 651 -10.55 25.37 37.13
N SER A 652 -11.71 24.88 37.56
CA SER A 652 -11.77 23.94 38.68
C SER A 652 -11.11 22.60 38.35
N LEU A 653 -11.27 22.09 37.12
CA LEU A 653 -10.52 20.92 36.66
C LEU A 653 -9.02 21.19 36.56
N SER A 654 -8.61 22.39 36.11
CA SER A 654 -7.21 22.82 36.07
C SER A 654 -6.59 22.84 37.47
N LYS A 655 -7.31 23.41 38.45
CA LYS A 655 -6.93 23.40 39.87
C LYS A 655 -6.82 21.98 40.43
N LEU A 656 -7.77 21.10 40.12
CA LEU A 656 -7.71 19.70 40.56
C LEU A 656 -6.55 18.95 39.92
N ALA A 657 -6.24 19.20 38.64
CA ALA A 657 -5.09 18.63 37.97
C ALA A 657 -3.77 19.13 38.58
N ALA A 658 -3.68 20.42 38.89
CA ALA A 658 -2.55 21.02 39.61
C ALA A 658 -2.34 20.36 40.99
N LEU A 659 -3.41 20.23 41.78
CA LEU A 659 -3.35 19.59 43.09
C LEU A 659 -3.02 18.08 43.03
N ALA A 660 -3.34 17.43 41.92
CA ALA A 660 -3.04 16.02 41.70
C ALA A 660 -1.62 15.77 41.16
N SER A 661 -0.92 16.80 40.66
CA SER A 661 0.48 16.63 40.26
C SER A 661 1.36 16.48 41.50
N GLU A 662 2.17 15.41 41.53
CA GLU A 662 3.09 15.10 42.64
C GLU A 662 4.37 15.96 42.62
N ASP A 663 4.49 16.89 41.65
CA ASP A 663 5.66 17.75 41.50
C ASP A 663 5.63 18.89 42.53
N ILE A 664 6.59 18.87 43.46
CA ILE A 664 6.83 19.89 44.49
C ILE A 664 7.55 21.10 43.86
N ASP A 665 7.01 21.63 42.77
CA ASP A 665 7.58 22.81 42.11
C ASP A 665 7.09 24.09 42.80
N GLU A 666 8.01 25.02 43.06
CA GLU A 666 7.72 26.38 43.58
C GLU A 666 6.68 27.11 42.70
N ASN A 667 6.55 26.73 41.43
CA ASN A 667 5.56 27.28 40.50
C ASN A 667 4.12 26.75 40.73
N LEU A 668 3.91 25.70 41.53
CA LEU A 668 2.58 25.13 41.75
C LEU A 668 1.70 26.07 42.59
N GLU A 669 2.26 26.67 43.64
CA GLU A 669 1.56 27.66 44.47
C GLU A 669 1.18 28.88 43.63
N ASP A 670 2.13 29.46 42.88
CA ASP A 670 1.87 30.59 41.99
C ASP A 670 0.77 30.28 40.95
N ASN A 671 0.81 29.10 40.32
CA ASN A 671 -0.22 28.70 39.36
C ASN A 671 -1.59 28.50 40.00
N ILE A 672 -1.64 27.98 41.23
CA ILE A 672 -2.89 27.82 41.98
C ILE A 672 -3.44 29.19 42.40
N GLU A 673 -2.58 30.13 42.78
CA GLU A 673 -2.97 31.50 43.10
C GLU A 673 -3.59 32.19 41.88
N VAL A 674 -2.94 32.14 40.72
CA VAL A 674 -3.50 32.67 39.47
C VAL A 674 -4.86 32.05 39.13
N ILE A 675 -5.02 30.74 39.30
CA ILE A 675 -6.32 30.08 39.08
C ILE A 675 -7.37 30.52 40.11
N ASN A 676 -6.97 30.75 41.37
CA ASN A 676 -7.88 31.23 42.41
C ASN A 676 -8.38 32.64 42.10
N GLU A 677 -7.49 33.54 41.66
CA GLU A 677 -7.86 34.89 41.23
C GLU A 677 -8.88 34.87 40.09
N GLU A 678 -8.70 34.02 39.08
CA GLU A 678 -9.70 33.87 38.02
C GLU A 678 -11.03 33.27 38.51
N LEU A 679 -10.98 32.32 39.45
CA LEU A 679 -12.18 31.77 40.05
C LEU A 679 -12.92 32.81 40.90
N GLU A 680 -12.21 33.69 41.60
CA GLU A 680 -12.78 34.82 42.34
C GLU A 680 -13.51 35.78 41.40
N LEU A 681 -12.92 36.14 40.25
CA LEU A 681 -13.60 36.91 39.21
C LEU A 681 -14.91 36.26 38.75
N ILE A 682 -14.92 34.93 38.57
CA ILE A 682 -16.14 34.19 38.23
C ILE A 682 -17.15 34.24 39.36
N THR A 683 -16.73 34.16 40.63
CA THR A 683 -17.66 34.32 41.75
C THR A 683 -18.30 35.71 41.81
N HIS A 684 -17.55 36.77 41.46
CA HIS A 684 -18.12 38.11 41.33
C HIS A 684 -19.17 38.19 40.23
N GLN A 685 -19.02 37.42 39.15
CA GLN A 685 -20.04 37.33 38.11
C GLN A 685 -21.26 36.49 38.54
N GLU A 686 -21.09 35.41 39.30
CA GLU A 686 -22.20 34.60 39.84
C GLU A 686 -23.02 35.34 40.91
N LEU A 687 -22.37 36.24 41.66
CA LEU A 687 -23.01 37.05 42.71
C LEU A 687 -23.82 38.23 42.16
N LEU A 688 -23.90 38.41 40.83
CA LEU A 688 -24.70 39.46 40.21
C LEU A 688 -26.20 39.24 40.50
N PRO A 689 -26.93 40.29 40.91
CA PRO A 689 -28.38 40.19 41.13
C PRO A 689 -29.13 39.78 39.86
N ALA A 690 -30.01 38.77 39.95
CA ALA A 690 -30.79 38.25 38.81
C ALA A 690 -31.57 39.35 38.06
N HIS A 691 -32.08 40.36 38.79
CA HIS A 691 -32.80 41.49 38.20
C HIS A 691 -31.94 42.37 37.30
N ALA A 692 -30.64 42.54 37.61
CA ALA A 692 -29.72 43.29 36.77
C ALA A 692 -29.45 42.55 35.45
N ILE A 693 -29.36 41.22 35.51
CA ILE A 693 -29.10 40.34 34.37
C ILE A 693 -30.32 40.27 33.43
N GLU A 694 -31.53 40.11 33.98
CA GLU A 694 -32.80 40.11 33.22
C GLU A 694 -33.06 41.44 32.52
N SER A 695 -32.71 42.57 33.15
CA SER A 695 -32.90 43.92 32.59
C SER A 695 -32.04 44.23 31.34
N ILE A 696 -31.08 43.35 31.06
CA ILE A 696 -30.14 43.42 29.92
C ILE A 696 -30.46 42.32 28.90
N GLY A 697 -31.43 41.44 29.20
CA GLY A 697 -31.85 40.37 28.32
C GLY A 697 -30.86 39.22 28.23
N MET A 698 -30.04 39.01 29.26
CA MET A 698 -29.17 37.83 29.37
C MET A 698 -29.87 36.73 30.17
N ASP A 699 -29.66 35.48 29.78
CA ASP A 699 -30.16 34.33 30.52
C ASP A 699 -29.25 34.06 31.74
N PRO A 700 -29.81 33.92 32.97
CA PRO A 700 -29.01 33.71 34.18
C PRO A 700 -28.25 32.39 34.17
N ASP A 701 -28.77 31.37 33.49
CA ASP A 701 -28.12 30.04 33.39
C ASP A 701 -27.09 29.95 32.25
N ASN A 702 -27.17 30.85 31.26
CA ASN A 702 -26.36 30.81 30.05
C ASN A 702 -25.63 32.14 29.80
N MET A 703 -24.91 32.58 30.83
CA MET A 703 -24.19 33.85 30.82
C MET A 703 -22.84 33.74 30.08
N ARG A 704 -22.56 34.71 29.21
CA ARG A 704 -21.21 34.91 28.64
C ARG A 704 -20.22 35.34 29.71
N VAL A 705 -18.93 35.11 29.51
CA VAL A 705 -17.90 35.65 30.40
C VAL A 705 -17.83 37.16 30.20
N LEU A 706 -17.99 37.92 31.28
CA LEU A 706 -17.94 39.38 31.27
C LEU A 706 -16.55 39.86 31.66
N THR A 707 -16.15 41.01 31.11
CA THR A 707 -14.89 41.65 31.53
C THR A 707 -15.07 42.36 32.88
N PRO A 708 -13.98 42.60 33.65
CA PRO A 708 -14.06 43.34 34.90
C PRO A 708 -14.72 44.72 34.75
N VAL A 709 -14.49 45.41 33.63
CA VAL A 709 -15.11 46.72 33.34
C VAL A 709 -16.62 46.58 33.12
N GLU A 710 -17.06 45.58 32.33
CA GLU A 710 -18.48 45.30 32.14
C GLU A 710 -19.15 44.92 33.47
N LEU A 711 -18.47 44.13 34.32
CA LEU A 711 -18.97 43.76 35.66
C LEU A 711 -19.14 45.00 36.55
N ILE A 712 -18.17 45.92 36.55
CA ILE A 712 -18.24 47.18 37.29
C ILE A 712 -19.44 48.02 36.83
N GLU A 713 -19.61 48.19 35.51
CA GLU A 713 -20.75 48.93 34.97
C GLU A 713 -22.09 48.29 35.34
N LEU A 714 -22.17 46.95 35.37
CA LEU A 714 -23.37 46.23 35.78
C LEU A 714 -23.71 46.43 37.25
N TYR A 715 -22.72 46.31 38.14
CA TYR A 715 -22.89 46.55 39.57
C TYR A 715 -23.33 47.99 39.86
N VAL A 716 -22.85 48.95 39.06
CA VAL A 716 -23.02 50.39 39.27
C VAL A 716 -24.18 51.00 38.44
N SER A 717 -24.77 50.22 37.53
CA SER A 717 -25.82 50.66 36.61
C SER A 717 -27.08 51.17 37.33
N GLU A 718 -27.77 52.14 36.72
CA GLU A 718 -29.08 52.65 37.20
C GLU A 718 -30.18 51.58 37.24
N LYS A 719 -29.94 50.47 36.54
CA LYS A 719 -30.87 49.36 36.44
C LYS A 719 -30.85 48.48 37.70
N ASN A 720 -29.78 48.53 38.50
CA ASN A 720 -29.73 47.87 39.80
C ASN A 720 -30.44 48.72 40.86
N THR A 721 -31.77 48.60 40.93
CA THR A 721 -32.63 49.42 41.81
C THR A 721 -32.39 49.17 43.31
N ASN A 722 -31.73 48.06 43.67
CA ASN A 722 -31.43 47.67 45.05
C ASN A 722 -29.92 47.60 45.33
N ALA A 723 -29.09 48.35 44.59
CA ALA A 723 -27.66 48.35 44.79
C ALA A 723 -27.30 48.67 46.25
N SER A 724 -26.59 47.75 46.89
CA SER A 724 -26.20 47.83 48.31
C SER A 724 -24.75 48.27 48.47
N GLU A 725 -24.35 48.59 49.70
CA GLU A 725 -22.94 48.87 50.07
C GLU A 725 -21.99 47.73 49.66
N LEU A 726 -22.47 46.49 49.68
CA LEU A 726 -21.69 45.31 49.27
C LEU A 726 -21.45 45.28 47.76
N ASP A 727 -22.37 45.78 46.95
CA ASP A 727 -22.26 45.79 45.49
C ASP A 727 -21.26 46.86 45.02
N VAL A 728 -21.28 48.02 45.69
CA VAL A 728 -20.25 49.07 45.48
C VAL A 728 -18.88 48.58 45.95
N LYS A 729 -18.80 47.86 47.08
CA LYS A 729 -17.55 47.26 47.55
C LYS A 729 -17.01 46.23 46.55
N LYS A 730 -17.84 45.32 46.04
CA LYS A 730 -17.46 44.37 44.98
C LYS A 730 -16.98 45.08 43.72
N ALA A 731 -17.62 46.18 43.31
CA ALA A 731 -17.17 46.98 42.17
C ALA A 731 -15.79 47.61 42.41
N LEU A 732 -15.49 48.03 43.65
CA LEU A 732 -14.15 48.51 44.03
C LEU A 732 -13.12 47.39 44.08
N ASP A 733 -13.49 46.20 44.54
CA ASP A 733 -12.60 45.03 44.56
C ASP A 733 -12.26 44.57 43.13
N LEU A 734 -13.22 44.67 42.21
CA LEU A 734 -13.00 44.40 40.78
C LEU A 734 -11.98 45.35 40.12
N LEU A 735 -11.71 46.53 40.70
CA LEU A 735 -10.64 47.42 40.22
C LEU A 735 -9.24 46.80 40.35
N LYS A 736 -9.05 45.82 41.24
CA LYS A 736 -7.76 45.09 41.37
C LYS A 736 -7.41 44.35 40.07
N TYR A 737 -8.42 43.93 39.30
CA TYR A 737 -8.28 43.15 38.07
C TYR A 737 -8.38 43.99 36.79
N VAL A 738 -8.43 45.32 36.90
CA VAL A 738 -8.36 46.22 35.75
C VAL A 738 -6.88 46.56 35.52
N ASP A 739 -6.37 46.22 34.33
CA ASP A 739 -4.99 46.52 33.94
C ASP A 739 -4.66 48.00 34.17
N ARG A 740 -3.66 48.27 35.00
CA ARG A 740 -3.19 49.64 35.28
C ARG A 740 -2.58 50.34 34.05
N ASP A 741 -2.25 49.57 33.02
CA ASP A 741 -1.58 50.00 31.80
C ASP A 741 -2.52 50.08 30.56
N GLY A 742 -3.83 49.82 30.73
CA GLY A 742 -4.82 49.87 29.65
C GLY A 742 -5.34 51.28 29.29
N ASP A 743 -6.08 51.39 28.17
CA ASP A 743 -6.74 52.61 27.68
C ASP A 743 -7.84 53.18 28.61
N VAL A 744 -8.13 52.51 29.73
CA VAL A 744 -9.18 52.88 30.68
C VAL A 744 -8.55 53.58 31.88
N ASP A 745 -8.87 54.85 32.08
CA ASP A 745 -8.38 55.62 33.23
C ASP A 745 -8.87 55.00 34.55
N PHE A 746 -8.02 54.23 35.23
CA PHE A 746 -8.27 53.61 36.54
C PHE A 746 -8.89 54.61 37.54
N LYS A 747 -8.38 55.84 37.55
CA LYS A 747 -8.87 56.92 38.40
C LYS A 747 -10.25 57.44 37.98
N ALA A 748 -10.55 57.46 36.68
CA ALA A 748 -11.87 57.86 36.18
C ALA A 748 -12.93 56.80 36.49
N LEU A 749 -12.58 55.50 36.39
CA LEU A 749 -13.48 54.40 36.74
C LEU A 749 -13.74 54.35 38.26
N ALA A 750 -12.71 54.54 39.08
CA ALA A 750 -12.87 54.68 40.53
C ALA A 750 -13.76 55.88 40.88
N LEU A 751 -13.51 57.05 40.26
CA LEU A 751 -14.38 58.22 40.41
C LEU A 751 -15.82 57.91 40.01
N HIS A 752 -16.04 57.21 38.89
CA HIS A 752 -17.38 56.81 38.43
C HIS A 752 -18.10 55.93 39.46
N ILE A 753 -17.44 54.91 40.00
CA ILE A 753 -18.01 54.04 41.06
C ILE A 753 -18.42 54.88 42.28
N TRP A 754 -17.57 55.79 42.73
CA TRP A 754 -17.87 56.67 43.87
C TRP A 754 -18.98 57.70 43.58
N CYS A 755 -18.98 58.30 42.39
CA CYS A 755 -20.05 59.22 41.95
C CYS A 755 -21.42 58.52 41.97
N ARG A 756 -21.45 57.26 41.57
CA ARG A 756 -22.66 56.46 41.51
C ARG A 756 -23.10 55.96 42.89
N ALA A 757 -22.17 55.62 43.78
CA ALA A 757 -22.47 55.36 45.19
C ALA A 757 -23.17 56.56 45.86
N ILE A 758 -22.77 57.78 45.51
CA ILE A 758 -23.40 59.02 45.99
C ILE A 758 -24.78 59.22 45.36
N LEU A 759 -24.96 58.88 44.07
CA LEU A 759 -26.26 59.00 43.39
C LEU A 759 -27.31 57.98 43.88
N LEU A 760 -26.87 56.88 44.51
CA LEU A 760 -27.75 55.90 45.17
C LEU A 760 -28.33 56.40 46.51
N ASP A 761 -27.66 57.37 47.14
CA ASP A 761 -28.12 57.97 48.39
C ASP A 761 -29.06 59.16 48.11
N SER A 762 -30.12 59.28 48.92
CA SER A 762 -30.97 60.48 48.91
C SER A 762 -30.33 61.57 49.78
N TRP A 763 -30.04 62.74 49.17
CA TRP A 763 -29.38 63.89 49.81
C TRP A 763 -30.33 65.06 50.10
N GLU A 764 -31.64 64.84 50.01
CA GLU A 764 -32.65 65.82 50.38
C GLU A 764 -32.65 66.06 51.90
N GLU A 765 -32.91 67.29 52.32
CA GLU A 765 -32.99 67.65 53.75
C GLU A 765 -34.20 66.97 54.39
N ASP A 766 -33.97 65.97 55.25
CA ASP A 766 -35.01 65.48 56.13
C ASP A 766 -35.27 66.52 57.25
N PRO A 767 -36.46 67.13 57.33
CA PRO A 767 -36.74 68.25 58.24
C PRO A 767 -36.79 67.86 59.73
N ASN A 768 -36.43 66.61 60.08
CA ASN A 768 -36.61 66.03 61.41
C ASN A 768 -35.31 65.54 62.08
N ASP A 769 -34.14 65.67 61.44
CA ASP A 769 -32.86 65.22 62.00
C ASP A 769 -32.11 66.35 62.72
N ALA A 770 -31.90 66.19 64.04
CA ALA A 770 -31.23 67.17 64.89
C ALA A 770 -29.69 67.15 64.77
N ASP A 771 -29.11 66.06 64.23
CA ASP A 771 -27.67 65.89 64.00
C ASP A 771 -27.41 65.31 62.59
N PRO A 772 -27.27 66.17 61.56
CA PRO A 772 -27.06 65.73 60.18
C PRO A 772 -25.78 64.89 59.97
N LEU A 773 -24.83 64.93 60.91
CA LEU A 773 -23.58 64.15 60.88
C LEU A 773 -23.72 62.69 61.34
N ASN A 774 -24.74 62.31 62.11
CA ASN A 774 -24.96 60.91 62.51
C ASN A 774 -25.77 60.14 61.46
N SER A 775 -26.74 60.82 60.83
CA SER A 775 -27.49 60.30 59.67
C SER A 775 -26.56 59.96 58.48
N ASN A 776 -25.42 60.65 58.38
CA ASN A 776 -24.37 60.34 57.39
C ASN A 776 -23.79 58.92 57.52
N LYS A 777 -23.66 58.36 58.73
CA LYS A 777 -23.09 57.01 58.91
C LYS A 777 -23.97 55.92 58.30
N ASP A 778 -25.26 56.21 58.10
CA ASP A 778 -26.22 55.25 57.57
C ASP A 778 -26.29 55.21 56.03
N LYS A 779 -25.71 56.22 55.36
CA LYS A 779 -25.65 56.37 53.90
C LYS A 779 -24.66 55.36 53.26
N VAL A 780 -24.98 54.89 52.06
CA VAL A 780 -24.23 53.86 51.33
C VAL A 780 -22.78 54.29 51.11
N PHE A 781 -22.54 55.56 50.78
CA PHE A 781 -21.19 56.11 50.62
C PHE A 781 -20.31 55.99 51.88
N PHE A 782 -20.84 56.29 53.07
CA PHE A 782 -20.04 56.25 54.30
C PHE A 782 -19.85 54.83 54.82
N LYS A 783 -20.83 53.94 54.59
CA LYS A 783 -20.69 52.52 54.90
C LYS A 783 -19.68 51.82 54.01
N THR A 784 -19.65 52.12 52.70
CA THR A 784 -18.63 51.58 51.80
C THR A 784 -17.23 52.07 52.19
N VAL A 785 -17.08 53.35 52.55
CA VAL A 785 -15.80 53.86 53.09
C VAL A 785 -15.41 53.12 54.37
N TYR A 786 -16.35 52.87 55.29
CA TYR A 786 -16.05 52.10 56.50
C TYR A 786 -15.64 50.65 56.19
N LEU A 787 -16.28 50.00 55.22
CA LEU A 787 -15.92 48.64 54.77
C LEU A 787 -14.53 48.59 54.12
N VAL A 788 -14.20 49.56 53.27
CA VAL A 788 -12.85 49.68 52.68
C VAL A 788 -11.79 49.98 53.76
N HIS A 789 -12.17 50.66 54.86
CA HIS A 789 -11.25 50.96 55.96
C HIS A 789 -10.83 49.70 56.71
N ILE A 790 -11.76 48.77 56.90
CA ILE A 790 -11.50 47.49 57.58
C ILE A 790 -10.51 46.64 56.78
N ASP A 791 -10.53 46.71 55.45
CA ASP A 791 -9.64 45.96 54.56
C ASP A 791 -8.24 46.61 54.40
N GLY A 792 -8.03 47.85 54.89
CA GLY A 792 -6.72 48.51 54.90
C GLY A 792 -6.31 49.25 53.62
N ASP A 793 -7.13 49.22 52.57
CA ASP A 793 -6.81 49.77 51.23
C ASP A 793 -7.32 51.21 50.99
N LEU A 794 -7.72 51.93 52.04
CA LEU A 794 -8.50 53.17 51.91
C LEU A 794 -7.79 54.31 51.15
N GLU A 795 -6.46 54.42 51.29
CA GLU A 795 -5.68 55.47 50.62
C GLU A 795 -5.53 55.25 49.11
N LEU A 796 -5.65 54.00 48.64
CA LEU A 796 -5.49 53.67 47.22
C LEU A 796 -6.74 53.98 46.40
N TYR A 797 -7.93 53.84 47.00
CA TYR A 797 -9.21 53.90 46.29
C TYR A 797 -10.01 55.17 46.52
N LEU A 798 -9.69 55.99 47.53
CA LEU A 798 -10.47 57.18 47.86
C LEU A 798 -10.08 58.37 46.95
N PRO A 799 -11.00 58.91 46.14
CA PRO A 799 -10.73 60.07 45.30
C PRO A 799 -10.68 61.37 46.11
N ASP A 800 -9.88 62.32 45.62
CA ASP A 800 -9.84 63.68 46.16
C ASP A 800 -11.22 64.34 46.10
N LEU A 801 -11.63 64.98 47.20
CA LEU A 801 -12.90 65.69 47.32
C LEU A 801 -13.09 66.76 46.21
N SER A 802 -12.01 67.38 45.76
CA SER A 802 -12.03 68.33 44.65
C SER A 802 -12.31 67.68 43.29
N ALA A 803 -11.84 66.44 43.06
CA ALA A 803 -12.10 65.68 41.84
C ALA A 803 -13.54 65.14 41.79
N LEU A 804 -14.06 64.72 42.94
CA LEU A 804 -15.44 64.24 43.10
C LEU A 804 -16.47 65.36 42.82
N ILE A 805 -16.25 66.55 43.38
CA ILE A 805 -17.13 67.72 43.19
C ILE A 805 -17.07 68.26 41.75
N ALA A 806 -15.93 68.12 41.08
CA ALA A 806 -15.73 68.58 39.71
C ALA A 806 -16.27 67.63 38.62
N SER A 807 -16.72 66.43 39.00
CA SER A 807 -17.20 65.43 38.05
C SER A 807 -18.52 65.84 37.37
N PRO A 808 -18.69 65.56 36.06
CA PRO A 808 -19.88 65.97 35.31
C PRO A 808 -21.15 65.21 35.74
N GLU A 809 -21.01 63.99 36.29
CA GLU A 809 -22.12 63.14 36.73
C GLU A 809 -22.81 63.64 38.01
N LEU A 810 -22.09 64.40 38.85
CA LEU A 810 -22.61 64.99 40.09
C LEU A 810 -23.07 66.45 39.92
N ALA A 811 -23.14 66.98 38.69
CA ALA A 811 -23.36 68.40 38.43
C ALA A 811 -24.69 68.96 38.96
N GLU A 812 -25.71 68.12 39.17
CA GLU A 812 -27.01 68.53 39.72
C GLU A 812 -27.00 68.59 41.26
N ILE A 813 -26.34 67.62 41.91
CA ILE A 813 -26.27 67.50 43.38
C ILE A 813 -25.17 68.41 43.94
N SER A 814 -24.05 68.59 43.22
CA SER A 814 -22.94 69.46 43.63
C SER A 814 -23.32 70.94 43.72
N ARG A 815 -24.44 71.35 43.11
CA ARG A 815 -25.00 72.72 43.24
C ARG A 815 -25.70 72.95 44.58
N GLN A 816 -26.03 71.89 45.31
CA GLN A 816 -26.69 72.00 46.61
C GLN A 816 -25.66 72.30 47.72
N PRO A 817 -25.81 73.40 48.48
CA PRO A 817 -24.86 73.77 49.53
C PRO A 817 -24.86 72.78 50.71
N HIS A 818 -25.99 72.10 50.96
CA HIS A 818 -26.15 71.08 52.00
C HIS A 818 -25.24 69.87 51.74
N PHE A 819 -25.28 69.34 50.52
CA PHE A 819 -24.41 68.25 50.07
C PHE A 819 -22.91 68.58 50.22
N GLN A 820 -22.49 69.78 49.80
CA GLN A 820 -21.09 70.21 49.97
C GLN A 820 -20.65 70.30 51.44
N TYR A 821 -21.56 70.69 52.34
CA TYR A 821 -21.29 70.73 53.78
C TYR A 821 -21.14 69.32 54.36
N LEU A 822 -22.07 68.41 54.02
CA LEU A 822 -22.02 67.01 54.47
C LEU A 822 -20.79 66.27 53.97
N MET A 823 -20.40 66.46 52.71
CA MET A 823 -19.20 65.82 52.14
C MET A 823 -17.91 66.37 52.75
N ARG A 824 -17.82 67.69 53.01
CA ARG A 824 -16.65 68.26 53.70
C ARG A 824 -16.55 67.75 55.14
N GLY A 825 -17.66 67.74 55.88
CA GLY A 825 -17.71 67.20 57.24
C GLY A 825 -17.40 65.70 57.30
N GLY A 826 -17.89 64.93 56.33
CA GLY A 826 -17.61 63.50 56.20
C GLY A 826 -16.15 63.20 55.89
N TYR A 827 -15.53 63.91 54.94
CA TYR A 827 -14.10 63.78 54.64
C TYR A 827 -13.21 64.20 55.81
N GLU A 828 -13.61 65.20 56.60
CA GLU A 828 -12.92 65.58 57.84
C GLU A 828 -13.00 64.48 58.90
N GLN A 829 -14.15 63.81 59.04
CA GLN A 829 -14.30 62.65 59.92
C GLN A 829 -13.47 61.45 59.46
N ILE A 830 -13.46 61.16 58.16
CA ILE A 830 -12.64 60.08 57.58
C ILE A 830 -11.15 60.36 57.82
N ARG A 831 -10.70 61.61 57.60
CA ARG A 831 -9.32 62.03 57.90
C ARG A 831 -8.99 61.96 59.39
N ALA A 832 -9.94 62.29 60.27
CA ALA A 832 -9.76 62.17 61.71
C ALA A 832 -9.68 60.71 62.18
N VAL A 833 -10.38 59.79 61.52
CA VAL A 833 -10.33 58.34 61.80
C VAL A 833 -9.04 57.72 61.26
N LEU A 834 -8.59 58.11 60.06
CA LEU A 834 -7.28 57.72 59.52
C LEU A 834 -6.14 58.21 60.42
N ALA A 835 -6.19 59.46 60.90
CA ALA A 835 -5.19 60.01 61.83
C ALA A 835 -5.24 59.42 63.25
N GLN A 836 -6.24 58.59 63.58
CA GLN A 836 -6.33 57.86 64.85
C GLN A 836 -5.88 56.39 64.73
N SER A 837 -5.69 55.89 63.50
CA SER A 837 -5.26 54.51 63.21
C SER A 837 -3.77 54.38 62.91
N ASP A 838 -3.08 55.48 62.61
CA ASP A 838 -1.61 55.66 62.76
C ASP A 838 -1.23 55.93 64.23
#